data_AF-A0A4Y2KYJ4-F1
#
_entry.id   AF-A0A4Y2KYJ4-F1
#
_cell.length_a   1.000
_cell.length_b   1.000
_cell.length_c   1.000
_cell.angle_alpha   90.00
_cell.angle_beta   90.00
_cell.angle_gamma   90.00
#
_symmetry.space_group_name_H-M   'P 1'
#
loop_
_entity.id
_entity.type
_entity.pdbx_description
1 polymer ?
#
loop_
_entity_poly.entity_id
_entity_poly.type
_entity_poly.pdbx_seq_one_letter_code
_entity_poly.pdbx_strand_id
1 'polypeptide(L)'
;MYRQILIDPNQRDLQRIVWKTSADASVKVYKLSTVTYGTVSAPFLATKTLKALADEERKDFPKAADVICSDIYMDDILSGEATIEDAPASKKKKLQAQICELFLRAGFELHKWVSNSPDLLQDLSTSSYSFDKGQDVVPVKTLGMLWDPKVDFLTYEVKIKDKDSFSKREVLSEIARPLGLIGPIITKAKIFIQGLWKIKLDWSEQLPPDAMKEWKRFYLKLSEVNTLKIQRYILLPVTVRIEIQGFSDASERAYASVLYLKCFTESGQFKTSLLCSKSTVAPLKTLTIPRLELSAALLLSRLVKKFVTILQLPIDEISLWTDSTTVLAWIKPEPYKLKTFVSNRVAEIQTLTEDYHWKHICSKKNPADLISRGCHADELLKNDMWFSGPDLQTDDLEDNQFFPDPTYVDELTCAVTLTCNSYNSEFYDELFNLTNNFTKLIRIVSFIFRFINNTKAEECRNKVSKYLTAEELHRSTEFLARVTQLSEFKAEIDALKKGKDVATTSKLKALDPFLDENALLRVGGRLNNSDLPFESKHQIILPSKHKFTKLLFEHLHKKFLHIGAQGLVHQIRLQYWPINGKGIARKIVHDCIGCFRQRPRVIEQLMGNLPAERVTPSEPFLNSGVDFCGPFQIKFKNQKKGIC
;
A
#
# COMPACT_ATOMS: atom_id res chain seq x y z
N MET A 1 -44.85 -4.65 19.82
CA MET A 1 -44.47 -5.31 18.56
C MET A 1 -44.23 -6.82 18.68
N TYR A 2 -43.08 -7.32 19.16
CA TYR A 2 -42.71 -8.75 19.03
C TYR A 2 -43.78 -9.77 19.47
N ARG A 3 -44.42 -9.54 20.62
CA ARG A 3 -45.44 -10.43 21.19
C ARG A 3 -46.79 -10.39 20.46
N GLN A 4 -46.97 -9.53 19.47
CA GLN A 4 -48.16 -9.49 18.61
C GLN A 4 -47.97 -10.28 17.31
N ILE A 5 -46.75 -10.76 17.03
CA ILE A 5 -46.44 -11.52 15.81
C ILE A 5 -46.47 -13.01 16.13
N LEU A 6 -47.40 -13.74 15.52
CA LEU A 6 -47.52 -15.18 15.70
C LEU A 6 -46.40 -15.94 14.98
N ILE A 7 -45.90 -16.98 15.65
CA ILE A 7 -44.98 -17.95 15.06
C ILE A 7 -45.82 -19.06 14.42
N ASP A 8 -45.35 -19.56 13.29
CA ASP A 8 -45.92 -20.72 12.60
C ASP A 8 -46.13 -21.88 13.61
N PRO A 9 -47.33 -22.47 13.69
CA PRO A 9 -47.63 -23.55 14.63
C PRO A 9 -46.60 -24.69 14.66
N ASN A 10 -46.01 -25.04 13.50
CA ASN A 10 -45.02 -26.11 13.37
C ASN A 10 -43.68 -25.76 14.02
N GLN A 11 -43.38 -24.48 14.19
CA GLN A 11 -42.12 -23.98 14.75
C GLN A 11 -42.22 -23.64 16.24
N ARG A 12 -43.44 -23.57 16.81
CA ARG A 12 -43.66 -23.20 18.23
C ARG A 12 -43.02 -24.18 19.21
N ASP A 13 -42.85 -25.44 18.81
CA ASP A 13 -42.20 -26.45 19.65
C ASP A 13 -40.72 -26.18 19.91
N LEU A 14 -40.07 -25.41 19.02
CA LEU A 14 -38.69 -24.95 19.19
C LEU A 14 -38.58 -23.80 20.20
N GLN A 15 -39.70 -23.23 20.64
CA GLN A 15 -39.76 -22.12 21.61
C GLN A 15 -40.28 -22.56 22.99
N ARG A 16 -40.05 -23.82 23.36
CA ARG A 16 -40.44 -24.34 24.67
C ARG A 16 -39.59 -23.73 25.76
N ILE A 17 -40.25 -23.27 26.83
CA ILE A 17 -39.61 -22.85 28.06
C ILE A 17 -40.11 -23.68 29.23
N VAL A 18 -39.25 -23.86 30.23
CA VAL A 18 -39.62 -24.45 31.51
C VAL A 18 -39.74 -23.34 32.54
N TRP A 19 -40.79 -23.40 33.36
CA TRP A 19 -41.05 -22.41 34.39
C TRP A 19 -41.43 -23.10 35.70
N LYS A 20 -40.90 -22.56 36.79
CA LYS A 20 -41.26 -22.91 38.16
C LYS A 20 -41.65 -21.62 38.89
N THR A 21 -42.78 -21.64 39.59
CA THR A 21 -43.23 -20.50 40.41
C THR A 21 -42.47 -20.37 41.73
N SER A 22 -41.88 -21.46 42.23
CA SER A 22 -41.01 -21.51 43.41
C SER A 22 -40.05 -22.70 43.29
N ALA A 23 -39.01 -22.77 44.14
CA ALA A 23 -37.99 -23.84 44.08
C ALA A 23 -38.63 -25.25 44.14
N ASP A 24 -39.64 -25.40 45.00
CA ASP A 24 -40.33 -26.67 45.27
C ASP A 24 -41.52 -26.93 44.33
N ALA A 25 -41.90 -25.97 43.49
CA ALA A 25 -43.00 -26.15 42.54
C ALA A 25 -42.64 -27.14 41.42
N SER A 26 -43.66 -27.84 40.90
CA SER A 26 -43.52 -28.69 39.73
C SER A 26 -43.16 -27.87 38.49
N VAL A 27 -42.27 -28.41 37.66
CA VAL A 27 -41.85 -27.75 36.41
C VAL A 27 -43.02 -27.75 35.43
N LYS A 28 -43.44 -26.55 34.99
CA LYS A 28 -44.40 -26.39 33.91
C LYS A 28 -43.67 -26.12 32.60
N VAL A 29 -44.13 -26.74 31.53
CA VAL A 29 -43.60 -26.52 30.17
C VAL A 29 -44.58 -25.63 29.40
N TYR A 30 -44.09 -24.52 28.88
CA TYR A 30 -44.87 -23.59 28.07
C TYR A 30 -44.33 -23.58 26.64
N LYS A 31 -45.24 -23.45 25.65
CA LYS A 31 -44.89 -23.19 24.26
C LYS A 31 -45.20 -21.73 23.95
N LEU A 32 -44.17 -20.95 23.63
CA LEU A 32 -44.38 -19.56 23.22
C LEU A 32 -44.93 -19.53 21.80
N SER A 33 -46.04 -18.81 21.60
CA SER A 33 -46.76 -18.77 20.32
C SER A 33 -46.39 -17.59 19.43
N THR A 34 -45.60 -16.65 19.96
CA THR A 34 -45.28 -15.37 19.33
C THR A 34 -43.78 -15.18 19.25
N VAL A 35 -43.33 -14.28 18.38
CA VAL A 35 -41.92 -13.88 18.33
C VAL A 35 -41.47 -13.46 19.74
N THR A 36 -40.38 -14.07 20.20
CA THR A 36 -39.89 -13.94 21.58
C THR A 36 -38.50 -13.32 21.58
N TYR A 37 -38.30 -12.35 22.48
CA TYR A 37 -37.03 -11.67 22.71
C TYR A 37 -35.89 -12.66 22.98
N GLY A 38 -34.67 -12.27 22.61
CA GLY A 38 -33.46 -13.06 22.86
C GLY A 38 -33.22 -14.19 21.85
N THR A 39 -34.17 -14.48 20.96
CA THR A 39 -33.93 -15.36 19.80
C THR A 39 -33.20 -14.59 18.70
N VAL A 40 -32.24 -15.26 18.03
CA VAL A 40 -31.42 -14.64 16.97
C VAL A 40 -32.27 -14.11 15.82
N SER A 41 -33.37 -14.78 15.49
CA SER A 41 -34.26 -14.40 14.39
C SER A 41 -35.30 -13.34 14.74
N ALA A 42 -35.54 -13.02 16.02
CA ALA A 42 -36.63 -12.13 16.42
C ALA A 42 -36.59 -10.75 15.74
N PRO A 43 -35.45 -10.03 15.69
CA PRO A 43 -35.39 -8.72 15.04
C PRO A 43 -35.75 -8.80 13.55
N PHE A 44 -35.23 -9.82 12.84
CA PHE A 44 -35.54 -10.02 11.43
C PHE A 44 -37.02 -10.30 11.21
N LEU A 45 -37.61 -11.21 11.98
CA LEU A 45 -39.03 -11.55 11.87
C LEU A 45 -39.92 -10.34 12.13
N ALA A 46 -39.59 -9.54 13.15
CA ALA A 46 -40.33 -8.33 13.46
C ALA A 46 -40.26 -7.30 12.33
N THR A 47 -39.06 -6.92 11.89
CA THR A 47 -38.89 -5.96 10.79
C THR A 47 -39.48 -6.46 9.48
N LYS A 48 -39.37 -7.76 9.16
CA LYS A 48 -39.93 -8.32 7.94
C LYS A 48 -41.45 -8.34 7.96
N THR A 49 -42.07 -8.59 9.12
CA THR A 49 -43.53 -8.51 9.30
C THR A 49 -44.02 -7.09 9.05
N LEU A 50 -43.34 -6.08 9.60
CA LEU A 50 -43.68 -4.69 9.34
C LEU A 50 -43.54 -4.31 7.86
N LYS A 51 -42.48 -4.78 7.18
CA LYS A 51 -42.33 -4.55 5.73
C LYS A 51 -43.42 -5.22 4.91
N ALA A 52 -43.80 -6.46 5.24
CA ALA A 52 -44.89 -7.15 4.56
C ALA A 52 -46.22 -6.40 4.75
N LEU A 53 -46.49 -5.93 5.97
CA LEU A 53 -47.65 -5.10 6.27
C LEU A 53 -47.66 -3.80 5.44
N ALA A 54 -46.51 -3.12 5.33
CA ALA A 54 -46.38 -1.94 4.49
C ALA A 54 -46.67 -2.23 3.01
N ASP A 55 -46.20 -3.37 2.48
CA ASP A 55 -46.42 -3.77 1.09
C ASP A 55 -47.90 -4.11 0.82
N GLU A 56 -48.55 -4.86 1.71
CA GLU A 56 -49.96 -5.27 1.59
C GLU A 56 -50.92 -4.08 1.70
N GLU A 57 -50.64 -3.15 2.62
CA GLU A 57 -51.51 -2.01 2.93
C GLU A 57 -51.15 -0.74 2.15
N ARG A 58 -50.11 -0.78 1.29
CA ARG A 58 -49.59 0.38 0.53
C ARG A 58 -50.65 1.08 -0.32
N LYS A 59 -51.63 0.34 -0.84
CA LYS A 59 -52.69 0.89 -1.70
C LYS A 59 -53.60 1.85 -0.93
N ASP A 60 -53.95 1.51 0.30
CA ASP A 60 -54.86 2.28 1.14
C ASP A 60 -54.11 3.35 1.94
N PHE A 61 -52.88 3.04 2.38
CA PHE A 61 -52.08 3.92 3.24
C PHE A 61 -50.65 4.13 2.71
N PRO A 62 -50.50 4.76 1.52
CA PRO A 62 -49.21 4.86 0.85
C PRO A 62 -48.15 5.59 1.68
N LYS A 63 -48.52 6.66 2.39
CA LYS A 63 -47.55 7.42 3.20
C LYS A 63 -47.10 6.65 4.44
N ALA A 64 -48.02 5.94 5.10
CA ALA A 64 -47.66 5.11 6.25
C ALA A 64 -46.77 3.94 5.83
N ALA A 65 -47.04 3.34 4.67
CA ALA A 65 -46.17 2.31 4.10
C ALA A 65 -44.75 2.83 3.84
N ASP A 66 -44.61 4.05 3.29
CA ASP A 66 -43.30 4.69 3.10
C ASP A 66 -42.56 4.87 4.44
N VAL A 67 -43.24 5.43 5.45
CA VAL A 67 -42.69 5.59 6.82
C VAL A 67 -42.25 4.26 7.43
N ILE A 68 -43.02 3.19 7.27
CA ILE A 68 -42.64 1.86 7.78
C ILE A 68 -41.37 1.34 7.10
N CYS A 69 -41.20 1.64 5.81
CA CYS A 69 -40.02 1.23 5.06
C CYS A 69 -38.76 2.05 5.40
N SER A 70 -38.89 3.34 5.73
CA SER A 70 -37.75 4.26 5.89
C SER A 70 -37.46 4.71 7.33
N ASP A 71 -38.48 4.89 8.17
CA ASP A 71 -38.39 5.70 9.40
C ASP A 71 -38.53 4.86 10.69
N ILE A 72 -38.64 3.53 10.56
CA ILE A 72 -38.70 2.62 11.70
C ILE A 72 -37.30 2.15 12.11
N TYR A 73 -36.99 2.35 13.38
CA TYR A 73 -35.80 1.80 14.01
C TYR A 73 -36.19 0.92 15.20
N MET A 74 -36.01 -0.39 15.03
CA MET A 74 -36.42 -1.40 16.01
C MET A 74 -37.90 -1.29 16.39
N ASP A 75 -38.21 -0.74 17.55
CA ASP A 75 -39.56 -0.58 18.10
C ASP A 75 -40.07 0.89 17.98
N ASP A 76 -39.22 1.83 17.55
CA ASP A 76 -39.53 3.27 17.50
C ASP A 76 -39.79 3.73 16.05
N ILE A 77 -40.78 4.64 15.88
CA ILE A 77 -41.09 5.31 14.61
C ILE A 77 -40.65 6.77 14.72
N LEU A 78 -39.73 7.20 13.86
CA LEU A 78 -39.15 8.55 13.88
C LEU A 78 -39.43 9.27 12.57
N SER A 79 -40.66 9.78 12.42
CA SER A 79 -41.12 10.43 11.19
C SER A 79 -41.51 11.89 11.41
N GLY A 80 -41.56 12.65 10.32
CA GLY A 80 -41.93 14.06 10.33
C GLY A 80 -42.28 14.56 8.93
N GLU A 81 -42.82 15.78 8.86
CA GLU A 81 -43.23 16.42 7.59
C GLU A 81 -42.91 17.91 7.68
N ALA A 82 -42.44 18.49 6.58
CA ALA A 82 -42.08 19.91 6.51
C ALA A 82 -43.33 20.80 6.63
N THR A 83 -43.19 21.94 7.30
CA THR A 83 -44.21 22.99 7.28
C THR A 83 -43.94 23.89 6.09
N ILE A 84 -44.54 23.60 4.93
CA ILE A 84 -44.58 24.55 3.80
C ILE A 84 -45.79 25.46 4.06
N GLU A 85 -45.66 26.76 3.78
CA GLU A 85 -46.67 27.80 4.07
C GLU A 85 -48.08 27.47 3.51
N ASP A 86 -48.18 26.61 2.50
CA ASP A 86 -49.45 26.16 1.88
C ASP A 86 -49.95 24.77 2.34
N ALA A 87 -49.33 24.16 3.35
CA ALA A 87 -49.72 22.84 3.87
C ALA A 87 -50.04 22.92 5.38
N PRO A 88 -51.21 23.46 5.76
CA PRO A 88 -51.58 23.61 7.16
C PRO A 88 -51.71 22.24 7.82
N ALA A 89 -51.65 22.17 9.15
CA ALA A 89 -51.66 20.99 10.04
C ALA A 89 -52.35 19.68 9.55
N SER A 90 -53.35 19.77 8.69
CA SER A 90 -53.98 18.70 7.90
C SER A 90 -53.04 17.63 7.31
N LYS A 91 -51.90 17.97 6.68
CA LYS A 91 -51.00 16.95 6.10
C LYS A 91 -50.34 16.07 7.16
N LYS A 92 -49.90 16.68 8.26
CA LYS A 92 -49.27 16.00 9.40
C LYS A 92 -50.28 15.10 10.12
N LYS A 93 -51.49 15.61 10.36
CA LYS A 93 -52.61 14.83 10.93
C LYS A 93 -53.01 13.66 10.03
N LYS A 94 -53.03 13.87 8.71
CA LYS A 94 -53.31 12.78 7.74
C LYS A 94 -52.26 11.69 7.77
N LEU A 95 -50.97 12.03 7.87
CA LEU A 95 -49.90 11.04 8.02
C LEU A 95 -50.06 10.23 9.31
N GLN A 96 -50.26 10.92 10.44
CA GLN A 96 -50.51 10.28 11.73
C GLN A 96 -51.71 9.32 11.68
N ALA A 97 -52.83 9.75 11.09
CA ALA A 97 -54.02 8.92 10.92
C ALA A 97 -53.73 7.67 10.09
N GLN A 98 -53.07 7.80 8.93
CA GLN A 98 -52.69 6.65 8.10
C GLN A 98 -51.79 5.67 8.85
N ILE A 99 -50.83 6.16 9.64
CA ILE A 99 -49.93 5.32 10.44
C ILE A 99 -50.75 4.55 11.49
N CYS A 100 -51.60 5.23 12.25
CA CYS A 100 -52.45 4.59 13.25
C CYS A 100 -53.38 3.53 12.63
N GLU A 101 -54.05 3.86 11.53
CA GLU A 101 -55.00 2.96 10.87
C GLU A 101 -54.31 1.73 10.26
N LEU A 102 -53.16 1.90 9.60
CA LEU A 102 -52.39 0.79 9.03
C LEU A 102 -51.95 -0.19 10.14
N PHE A 103 -51.35 0.32 11.22
CA PHE A 103 -50.91 -0.54 12.32
C PHE A 103 -52.08 -1.21 13.04
N LEU A 104 -53.20 -0.51 13.19
CA LEU A 104 -54.40 -1.05 13.82
C LEU A 104 -54.99 -2.23 13.02
N ARG A 105 -54.93 -2.20 11.67
CA ARG A 105 -55.36 -3.35 10.83
C ARG A 105 -54.59 -4.63 11.14
N ALA A 106 -53.32 -4.50 11.52
CA ALA A 106 -52.47 -5.62 11.93
C ALA A 106 -52.50 -5.90 13.45
N GLY A 107 -53.40 -5.24 14.21
CA GLY A 107 -53.51 -5.42 15.65
C GLY A 107 -52.36 -4.79 16.46
N PHE A 108 -51.60 -3.88 15.85
CA PHE A 108 -50.60 -3.08 16.53
C PHE A 108 -51.20 -1.75 16.97
N GLU A 109 -51.31 -1.55 18.28
CA GLU A 109 -51.65 -0.25 18.84
C GLU A 109 -50.38 0.56 19.10
N LEU A 110 -50.31 1.76 18.54
CA LEU A 110 -49.23 2.70 18.79
C LEU A 110 -49.51 3.48 20.07
N HIS A 111 -48.47 3.64 20.88
CA HIS A 111 -48.53 4.36 22.16
C HIS A 111 -47.36 5.35 22.24
N LYS A 112 -47.34 6.17 23.30
CA LYS A 112 -46.18 7.03 23.62
C LYS A 112 -45.82 8.06 22.55
N TRP A 113 -46.84 8.73 22.00
CA TRP A 113 -46.65 9.80 21.02
C TRP A 113 -45.97 11.03 21.60
N VAL A 114 -44.99 11.56 20.87
CA VAL A 114 -44.20 12.74 21.23
C VAL A 114 -44.01 13.58 19.97
N SER A 115 -44.18 14.90 20.07
CA SER A 115 -44.14 15.81 18.92
C SER A 115 -43.65 17.19 19.33
N ASN A 116 -42.90 17.87 18.47
CA ASN A 116 -42.57 19.29 18.60
C ASN A 116 -43.71 20.23 18.15
N SER A 117 -44.79 19.67 17.61
CA SER A 117 -46.03 20.38 17.28
C SER A 117 -47.15 19.92 18.22
N PRO A 118 -47.64 20.78 19.13
CA PRO A 118 -48.70 20.45 20.07
C PRO A 118 -50.01 20.02 19.41
N ASP A 119 -50.32 20.53 18.23
CA ASP A 119 -51.56 20.24 17.49
C ASP A 119 -51.71 18.76 17.10
N LEU A 120 -50.59 18.02 17.00
CA LEU A 120 -50.58 16.58 16.72
C LEU A 120 -50.89 15.71 17.93
N LEU A 121 -50.82 16.27 19.15
CA LEU A 121 -51.04 15.53 20.39
C LEU A 121 -52.47 15.68 20.91
N GLN A 122 -53.22 16.68 20.46
CA GLN A 122 -54.59 16.97 20.93
C GLN A 122 -55.57 15.82 20.62
N ASP A 123 -55.47 15.21 19.43
CA ASP A 123 -56.42 14.20 18.95
C ASP A 123 -56.15 12.78 19.48
N LEU A 124 -54.99 12.54 20.10
CA LEU A 124 -54.53 11.22 20.56
C LEU A 124 -54.88 10.90 22.03
N SER A 125 -55.71 11.72 22.67
CA SER A 125 -55.96 11.73 24.11
C SER A 125 -56.71 10.52 24.69
N THR A 126 -56.89 9.44 23.92
CA THR A 126 -57.72 8.27 24.28
C THR A 126 -56.97 6.98 24.65
N SER A 127 -55.64 6.89 24.56
CA SER A 127 -54.94 5.65 24.94
C SER A 127 -54.50 5.63 26.42
N SER A 128 -54.79 4.53 27.12
CA SER A 128 -54.54 4.23 28.55
C SER A 128 -53.07 4.32 29.02
N TYR A 129 -52.14 4.60 28.10
CA TYR A 129 -50.70 4.73 28.31
C TYR A 129 -50.22 6.11 27.84
N SER A 130 -50.75 7.19 28.43
CA SER A 130 -50.19 8.53 28.28
C SER A 130 -48.91 8.66 29.12
N PHE A 131 -47.84 9.22 28.54
CA PHE A 131 -46.84 9.91 29.37
C PHE A 131 -47.57 10.96 30.18
N ASP A 132 -47.25 11.07 31.47
CA ASP A 132 -48.03 11.77 32.50
C ASP A 132 -48.76 13.02 31.99
N LYS A 133 -50.08 13.00 32.18
CA LYS A 133 -50.94 14.16 32.01
C LYS A 133 -50.58 15.20 33.07
N GLY A 134 -49.73 16.15 32.71
CA GLY A 134 -49.56 17.39 33.46
C GLY A 134 -48.11 17.75 33.74
N GLN A 135 -47.73 18.95 33.27
CA GLN A 135 -46.54 19.72 33.61
C GLN A 135 -45.19 19.11 33.16
N ASP A 136 -44.62 19.79 32.17
CA ASP A 136 -43.31 19.56 31.53
C ASP A 136 -43.17 18.30 30.68
N VAL A 137 -43.24 18.49 29.35
CA VAL A 137 -42.77 17.50 28.39
C VAL A 137 -41.31 17.17 28.68
N VAL A 138 -41.09 16.01 29.31
CA VAL A 138 -39.77 15.52 29.69
C VAL A 138 -39.01 15.12 28.42
N PRO A 139 -37.69 15.37 28.33
CA PRO A 139 -36.88 14.89 27.21
C PRO A 139 -37.02 13.38 27.01
N VAL A 140 -37.24 12.95 25.77
CA VAL A 140 -37.55 11.56 25.43
C VAL A 140 -36.33 10.85 24.88
N LYS A 141 -36.04 9.66 25.42
CA LYS A 141 -34.91 8.86 24.98
C LYS A 141 -35.14 8.32 23.57
N THR A 142 -34.27 8.70 22.65
CA THR A 142 -34.32 8.33 21.23
C THR A 142 -32.92 7.96 20.75
N LEU A 143 -32.73 6.76 20.21
CA LEU A 143 -31.47 6.30 19.61
C LEU A 143 -30.21 6.56 20.48
N GLY A 144 -30.34 6.41 21.80
CA GLY A 144 -29.22 6.63 22.74
C GLY A 144 -28.96 8.08 23.16
N MET A 145 -29.75 9.02 22.67
CA MET A 145 -29.77 10.44 23.05
C MET A 145 -31.11 10.77 23.72
N LEU A 146 -31.25 11.99 24.20
CA LEU A 146 -32.52 12.58 24.61
C LEU A 146 -32.95 13.62 23.57
N TRP A 147 -34.24 13.68 23.27
CA TRP A 147 -34.83 14.73 22.43
C TRP A 147 -35.79 15.56 23.27
N ASP A 148 -35.55 16.87 23.31
CA ASP A 148 -36.49 17.83 23.88
C ASP A 148 -37.41 18.36 22.77
N PRO A 149 -38.68 17.94 22.72
CA PRO A 149 -39.59 18.33 21.66
C PRO A 149 -40.04 19.80 21.75
N LYS A 150 -39.98 20.45 22.93
CA LYS A 150 -40.44 21.85 23.07
C LYS A 150 -39.53 22.81 22.31
N VAL A 151 -38.23 22.58 22.41
CA VAL A 151 -37.17 23.43 21.82
C VAL A 151 -36.49 22.78 20.61
N ASP A 152 -36.83 21.53 20.30
CA ASP A 152 -36.30 20.72 19.21
C ASP A 152 -34.77 20.51 19.24
N PHE A 153 -34.24 20.29 20.45
CA PHE A 153 -32.83 19.99 20.71
C PHE A 153 -32.61 18.51 21.02
N LEU A 154 -31.50 17.97 20.53
CA LEU A 154 -30.93 16.71 20.95
C LEU A 154 -29.94 16.98 22.10
N THR A 155 -30.07 16.22 23.18
CA THR A 155 -29.27 16.33 24.41
C THR A 155 -28.82 14.95 24.89
N TYR A 156 -28.01 14.91 25.94
CA TYR A 156 -27.46 13.68 26.50
C TYR A 156 -27.68 13.63 28.02
N GLU A 157 -27.79 12.41 28.55
CA GLU A 157 -27.81 12.19 30.00
C GLU A 157 -26.77 11.13 30.40
N VAL A 158 -25.76 11.60 31.11
CA VAL A 158 -24.67 10.83 31.69
C VAL A 158 -24.76 10.99 33.20
N LYS A 159 -24.90 9.85 33.90
CA LYS A 159 -24.90 9.78 35.36
C LYS A 159 -23.57 9.19 35.81
N ILE A 160 -22.75 10.01 36.46
CA ILE A 160 -21.49 9.58 37.05
C ILE A 160 -21.79 8.84 38.34
N LYS A 161 -21.34 7.59 38.43
CA LYS A 161 -21.38 6.81 39.66
C LYS A 161 -20.06 7.00 40.39
N ASP A 162 -20.14 7.30 41.68
CA ASP A 162 -18.94 7.33 42.52
C ASP A 162 -18.52 5.88 42.80
N LYS A 163 -17.45 5.45 42.12
CA LYS A 163 -16.93 4.08 42.20
C LYS A 163 -15.41 4.10 42.09
N ASP A 164 -14.75 3.39 43.00
CA ASP A 164 -13.28 3.35 43.06
C ASP A 164 -12.63 2.31 42.17
N SER A 165 -13.40 1.38 41.61
CA SER A 165 -12.90 0.35 40.70
C SER A 165 -13.82 0.15 39.50
N PHE A 166 -13.22 -0.01 38.33
CA PHE A 166 -13.92 -0.42 37.12
C PHE A 166 -13.26 -1.69 36.57
N SER A 167 -14.08 -2.57 36.02
CA SER A 167 -13.63 -3.65 35.15
C SER A 167 -13.69 -3.21 33.69
N LYS A 168 -12.97 -3.91 32.83
CA LYS A 168 -13.02 -3.69 31.38
C LYS A 168 -14.45 -3.76 30.80
N ARG A 169 -15.28 -4.67 31.32
CA ARG A 169 -16.70 -4.78 30.95
C ARG A 169 -17.50 -3.53 31.31
N GLU A 170 -17.26 -2.96 32.48
CA GLU A 170 -17.95 -1.75 32.93
C GLU A 170 -17.52 -0.54 32.12
N VAL A 171 -16.22 -0.39 31.83
CA VAL A 171 -15.70 0.65 30.92
C VAL A 171 -16.42 0.58 29.57
N LEU A 172 -16.52 -0.63 28.98
CA LEU A 172 -17.21 -0.80 27.70
C LEU A 172 -18.70 -0.46 27.80
N SER A 173 -19.37 -0.82 28.90
CA SER A 173 -20.78 -0.51 29.13
C SER A 173 -21.06 0.99 29.20
N GLU A 174 -20.16 1.78 29.79
CA GLU A 174 -20.29 3.24 29.84
C GLU A 174 -20.10 3.88 28.44
N ILE A 175 -19.28 3.25 27.59
CA ILE A 175 -18.96 3.74 26.23
C ILE A 175 -20.00 3.34 25.19
N ALA A 176 -20.73 2.24 25.39
CA ALA A 176 -21.67 1.67 24.43
C ALA A 176 -22.94 2.52 24.25
N ARG A 177 -22.79 3.68 23.61
CA ARG A 177 -23.88 4.61 23.28
C ARG A 177 -23.80 5.01 21.79
N PRO A 178 -24.92 5.00 21.04
CA PRO A 178 -24.96 5.42 19.64
C PRO A 178 -24.91 6.95 19.52
N LEU A 179 -23.73 7.55 19.40
CA LEU A 179 -23.60 9.01 19.47
C LEU A 179 -22.67 9.57 18.38
N GLY A 180 -23.05 9.38 17.12
CA GLY A 180 -22.30 9.91 15.97
C GLY A 180 -22.03 11.42 16.05
N LEU A 181 -22.75 12.18 16.87
CA LEU A 181 -22.57 13.63 17.04
C LEU A 181 -21.48 14.02 18.08
N ILE A 182 -21.14 13.11 19.00
CA ILE A 182 -20.01 13.29 19.95
C ILE A 182 -18.87 12.31 19.66
N GLY A 183 -18.67 11.99 18.38
CA GLY A 183 -17.66 11.06 17.89
C GLY A 183 -16.25 11.23 18.49
N PRO A 184 -15.73 12.45 18.71
CA PRO A 184 -14.43 12.66 19.34
C PRO A 184 -14.31 12.06 20.75
N ILE A 185 -15.34 12.24 21.58
CA ILE A 185 -15.39 11.70 22.95
C ILE A 185 -15.40 10.18 22.91
N ILE A 186 -16.24 9.60 22.04
CA ILE A 186 -16.30 8.15 21.85
C ILE A 186 -14.96 7.61 21.34
N THR A 187 -14.29 8.31 20.44
CA THR A 187 -13.03 7.83 19.87
C THR A 187 -11.94 7.75 20.93
N LYS A 188 -11.87 8.74 21.82
CA LYS A 188 -10.96 8.68 22.99
C LYS A 188 -11.24 7.46 23.86
N ALA A 189 -12.51 7.17 24.12
CA ALA A 189 -12.95 5.99 24.85
C ALA A 189 -12.62 4.67 24.13
N LYS A 190 -12.82 4.58 22.81
CA LYS A 190 -12.46 3.41 22.00
C LYS A 190 -10.96 3.14 22.03
N ILE A 191 -10.15 4.20 21.94
CA ILE A 191 -8.69 4.07 22.01
C ILE A 191 -8.27 3.57 23.40
N PHE A 192 -8.90 4.07 24.48
CA PHE A 192 -8.66 3.57 25.83
C PHE A 192 -8.95 2.06 25.95
N ILE A 193 -10.10 1.60 25.43
CA ILE A 193 -10.44 0.16 25.37
C ILE A 193 -9.38 -0.64 24.60
N GLN A 194 -8.87 -0.12 23.48
CA GLN A 194 -7.80 -0.78 22.74
C GLN A 194 -6.51 -0.89 23.59
N GLY A 195 -6.21 0.12 24.41
CA GLY A 195 -5.12 0.07 25.39
C GLY A 195 -5.26 -1.09 26.37
N LEU A 196 -6.47 -1.29 26.92
CA LEU A 196 -6.77 -2.42 27.81
C LEU A 196 -6.61 -3.78 27.12
N TRP A 197 -6.90 -3.87 25.82
CA TRP A 197 -6.63 -5.07 25.02
C TRP A 197 -5.14 -5.33 24.83
N LYS A 198 -4.32 -4.29 24.65
CA LYS A 198 -2.86 -4.43 24.49
C LYS A 198 -2.19 -5.01 25.74
N ILE A 199 -2.69 -4.66 26.93
CA ILE A 199 -2.22 -5.23 28.20
C ILE A 199 -2.87 -6.59 28.54
N LYS A 200 -3.70 -7.14 27.64
CA LYS A 200 -4.40 -8.42 27.80
C LYS A 200 -5.29 -8.52 29.05
N LEU A 201 -5.90 -7.41 29.47
CA LEU A 201 -6.80 -7.37 30.62
C LEU A 201 -8.08 -8.18 30.36
N ASP A 202 -8.48 -9.02 31.31
CA ASP A 202 -9.70 -9.82 31.21
C ASP A 202 -10.99 -9.01 31.46
N TRP A 203 -12.15 -9.56 31.09
CA TRP A 203 -13.43 -8.83 31.11
C TRP A 203 -13.86 -8.35 32.49
N SER A 204 -13.67 -9.19 33.52
CA SER A 204 -14.09 -8.92 34.90
C SER A 204 -12.93 -8.44 35.78
N GLU A 205 -11.72 -8.39 35.23
CA GLU A 205 -10.52 -7.95 35.94
C GLU A 205 -10.56 -6.43 36.15
N GLN A 206 -10.06 -5.98 37.31
CA GLN A 206 -10.02 -4.56 37.67
C GLN A 206 -8.96 -3.83 36.85
N LEU A 207 -9.23 -2.56 36.53
CA LEU A 207 -8.26 -1.70 35.86
C LEU A 207 -6.97 -1.54 36.69
N PRO A 208 -5.78 -1.66 36.07
CA PRO A 208 -4.52 -1.30 36.71
C PRO A 208 -4.52 0.17 37.17
N PRO A 209 -3.72 0.55 38.20
CA PRO A 209 -3.74 1.89 38.78
C PRO A 209 -3.60 3.03 37.75
N ASP A 210 -2.70 2.88 36.78
CA ASP A 210 -2.47 3.89 35.74
C ASP A 210 -3.68 4.04 34.80
N ALA A 211 -4.25 2.91 34.36
CA ALA A 211 -5.43 2.89 33.51
C ALA A 211 -6.67 3.42 34.26
N MET A 212 -6.80 3.11 35.55
CA MET A 212 -7.87 3.63 36.39
C MET A 212 -7.78 5.15 36.56
N LYS A 213 -6.56 5.70 36.73
CA LYS A 213 -6.34 7.15 36.81
C LYS A 213 -6.74 7.85 35.50
N GLU A 214 -6.34 7.30 34.37
CA GLU A 214 -6.72 7.82 33.05
C GLU A 214 -8.23 7.73 32.82
N TRP A 215 -8.84 6.59 33.15
CA TRP A 215 -10.28 6.37 33.04
C TRP A 215 -11.07 7.32 33.93
N LYS A 216 -10.71 7.48 35.20
CA LYS A 216 -11.40 8.37 36.15
C LYS A 216 -11.37 9.81 35.65
N ARG A 217 -10.24 10.27 35.08
CA ARG A 217 -10.14 11.60 34.44
C ARG A 217 -11.10 11.76 33.26
N PHE A 218 -11.22 10.75 32.40
CA PHE A 218 -12.15 10.77 31.28
C PHE A 218 -13.61 10.70 31.74
N TYR A 219 -13.92 9.77 32.65
CA TYR A 219 -15.25 9.49 33.17
C TYR A 219 -15.85 10.69 33.91
N LEU A 220 -15.08 11.33 34.80
CA LEU A 220 -15.56 12.53 35.51
C LEU A 220 -15.90 13.68 34.56
N LYS A 221 -15.11 13.89 33.52
CA LYS A 221 -15.38 14.93 32.52
C LYS A 221 -16.57 14.58 31.62
N LEU A 222 -16.99 13.32 31.55
CA LEU A 222 -18.06 12.89 30.66
C LEU A 222 -19.42 13.50 31.03
N SER A 223 -19.63 13.91 32.30
CA SER A 223 -20.86 14.60 32.73
C SER A 223 -21.10 15.92 32.01
N GLU A 224 -20.04 16.58 31.52
CA GLU A 224 -20.14 17.85 30.81
C GLU A 224 -20.99 17.73 29.54
N VAL A 225 -21.08 16.53 28.94
CA VAL A 225 -21.93 16.27 27.76
C VAL A 225 -23.41 16.54 28.05
N ASN A 226 -23.84 16.51 29.32
CA ASN A 226 -25.22 16.84 29.71
C ASN A 226 -25.59 18.30 29.38
N THR A 227 -24.61 19.18 29.24
CA THR A 227 -24.83 20.59 28.90
C THR A 227 -24.98 20.82 27.38
N LEU A 228 -24.63 19.81 26.57
CA LEU A 228 -24.61 19.92 25.12
C LEU A 228 -26.03 19.92 24.56
N LYS A 229 -26.34 20.94 23.74
CA LYS A 229 -27.60 21.09 23.01
C LYS A 229 -27.32 21.16 21.52
N ILE A 230 -27.85 20.21 20.75
CA ILE A 230 -27.64 20.13 19.30
C ILE A 230 -28.98 20.30 18.60
N GLN A 231 -29.13 21.27 17.70
CA GLN A 231 -30.38 21.49 16.99
C GLN A 231 -30.72 20.26 16.14
N ARG A 232 -31.91 19.67 16.31
CA ARG A 232 -32.32 18.50 15.50
C ARG A 232 -32.59 18.90 14.05
N TYR A 233 -33.26 20.04 13.84
CA TYR A 233 -33.55 20.56 12.51
C TYR A 233 -32.31 21.20 11.86
N ILE A 234 -31.83 20.57 10.79
CA ILE A 234 -30.55 20.90 10.14
C ILE A 234 -30.69 21.91 8.99
N LEU A 235 -31.87 22.07 8.40
CA LEU A 235 -32.12 22.98 7.27
C LEU A 235 -32.48 24.40 7.74
N LEU A 236 -32.51 25.33 6.79
CA LEU A 236 -33.12 26.66 6.94
C LEU A 236 -34.50 26.70 6.25
N PRO A 237 -35.42 27.57 6.70
CA PRO A 237 -36.63 27.86 5.94
C PRO A 237 -36.28 28.35 4.53
N VAL A 238 -37.01 27.89 3.50
CA VAL A 238 -36.80 28.30 2.10
C VAL A 238 -35.36 28.05 1.63
N THR A 239 -34.86 26.84 1.88
CA THR A 239 -33.55 26.40 1.37
C THR A 239 -33.62 26.21 -0.14
N VAL A 240 -32.72 26.86 -0.87
CA VAL A 240 -32.63 26.77 -2.34
C VAL A 240 -31.44 25.98 -2.84
N ARG A 241 -30.41 25.82 -2.02
CA ARG A 241 -29.22 25.02 -2.34
C ARG A 241 -28.76 24.23 -1.13
N ILE A 242 -28.41 22.97 -1.33
CA ILE A 242 -27.90 22.04 -0.33
C ILE A 242 -26.58 21.45 -0.82
N GLU A 243 -25.54 21.62 -0.02
CA GLU A 243 -24.23 21.02 -0.25
C GLU A 243 -23.86 20.08 0.90
N ILE A 244 -23.14 19.01 0.58
CA ILE A 244 -22.53 18.13 1.58
C ILE A 244 -21.03 18.32 1.58
N GLN A 245 -20.49 18.54 2.78
CA GLN A 245 -19.07 18.75 3.03
C GLN A 245 -18.56 17.60 3.91
N GLY A 246 -17.74 16.74 3.33
CA GLY A 246 -17.18 15.57 4.00
C GLY A 246 -15.71 15.76 4.31
N PHE A 247 -15.26 15.45 5.52
CA PHE A 247 -13.86 15.58 5.92
C PHE A 247 -13.31 14.25 6.42
N SER A 248 -12.06 13.98 6.11
CA SER A 248 -11.35 12.78 6.55
C SER A 248 -9.98 13.13 7.13
N ASP A 249 -9.58 12.37 8.15
CA ASP A 249 -8.26 12.48 8.76
C ASP A 249 -7.86 11.16 9.43
N ALA A 250 -6.55 10.95 9.60
CA ALA A 250 -6.00 9.85 10.34
C ALA A 250 -4.86 10.23 11.26
N SER A 251 -4.88 9.65 12.46
CA SER A 251 -3.75 9.59 13.38
C SER A 251 -3.22 8.16 13.49
N GLU A 252 -2.08 8.00 14.15
CA GLU A 252 -1.52 6.68 14.50
C GLU A 252 -2.48 5.84 15.38
N ARG A 253 -3.44 6.48 16.06
CA ARG A 253 -4.34 5.84 17.03
C ARG A 253 -5.70 5.52 16.44
N ALA A 254 -6.23 6.37 15.57
CA ALA A 254 -7.51 6.16 14.90
C ALA A 254 -7.60 7.01 13.63
N TYR A 255 -8.46 6.58 12.71
CA TYR A 255 -8.84 7.35 11.54
C TYR A 255 -10.36 7.54 11.52
N ALA A 256 -10.79 8.65 10.93
CA ALA A 256 -12.15 9.11 11.07
C ALA A 256 -12.63 9.96 9.90
N SER A 257 -13.94 10.12 9.85
CA SER A 257 -14.63 10.92 8.84
C SER A 257 -15.82 11.64 9.48
N VAL A 258 -16.10 12.85 9.01
CA VAL A 258 -17.20 13.68 9.49
C VAL A 258 -17.93 14.32 8.31
N LEU A 259 -19.26 14.39 8.40
CA LEU A 259 -20.12 14.97 7.38
C LEU A 259 -20.86 16.17 7.93
N TYR A 260 -20.86 17.24 7.15
CA TYR A 260 -21.66 18.43 7.37
C TYR A 260 -22.60 18.65 6.18
N LEU A 261 -23.76 19.23 6.48
CA LEU A 261 -24.69 19.76 5.49
C LEU A 261 -24.61 21.27 5.54
N LYS A 262 -24.45 21.91 4.40
CA LYS A 262 -24.50 23.35 4.23
C LYS A 262 -25.72 23.69 3.38
N CYS A 263 -26.62 24.49 3.94
CA CYS A 263 -27.83 24.93 3.23
C CYS A 263 -27.81 26.44 3.05
N PHE A 264 -28.34 26.91 1.93
CA PHE A 264 -28.40 28.33 1.55
C PHE A 264 -29.84 28.78 1.32
N THR A 265 -30.13 30.01 1.71
CA THR A 265 -31.40 30.69 1.42
C THR A 265 -31.24 31.62 0.20
N GLU A 266 -32.36 32.05 -0.38
CA GLU A 266 -32.36 33.06 -1.46
C GLU A 266 -31.70 34.38 -1.07
N SER A 267 -31.76 34.74 0.21
CA SER A 267 -31.11 35.94 0.77
C SER A 267 -29.59 35.83 0.90
N GLY A 268 -28.99 34.69 0.53
CA GLY A 268 -27.54 34.45 0.63
C GLY A 268 -27.07 34.05 2.04
N GLN A 269 -27.98 33.88 3.00
CA GLN A 269 -27.62 33.30 4.30
C GLN A 269 -27.35 31.81 4.15
N PHE A 270 -26.38 31.31 4.90
CA PHE A 270 -26.09 29.88 4.95
C PHE A 270 -26.03 29.37 6.38
N LYS A 271 -26.33 28.09 6.55
CA LYS A 271 -26.16 27.35 7.80
C LYS A 271 -25.45 26.05 7.51
N THR A 272 -24.39 25.79 8.26
CA THR A 272 -23.69 24.51 8.27
C THR A 272 -24.10 23.73 9.51
N SER A 273 -24.34 22.44 9.37
CA SER A 273 -24.76 21.57 10.48
C SER A 273 -24.11 20.20 10.38
N LEU A 274 -23.58 19.72 11.50
CA LEU A 274 -23.04 18.37 11.63
C LEU A 274 -24.14 17.32 11.39
N LEU A 275 -23.97 16.50 10.36
CA LEU A 275 -24.87 15.38 10.08
C LEU A 275 -24.48 14.14 10.90
N CYS A 276 -23.22 13.73 10.77
CA CYS A 276 -22.71 12.54 11.44
C CYS A 276 -21.19 12.52 11.46
N SER A 277 -20.63 11.68 12.32
CA SER A 277 -19.23 11.33 12.29
C SER A 277 -19.03 9.84 12.54
N LYS A 278 -17.92 9.30 12.03
CA LYS A 278 -17.55 7.89 12.18
C LYS A 278 -16.06 7.78 12.41
N SER A 279 -15.67 6.94 13.36
CA SER A 279 -14.27 6.66 13.67
C SER A 279 -13.99 5.16 13.74
N THR A 280 -12.78 4.79 13.37
CA THR A 280 -12.23 3.44 13.52
C THR A 280 -10.85 3.51 14.15
N VAL A 281 -10.63 2.73 15.21
CA VAL A 281 -9.33 2.66 15.88
C VAL A 281 -8.32 2.03 14.93
N ALA A 282 -7.11 2.57 14.88
CA ALA A 282 -6.06 2.08 14.00
C ALA A 282 -5.76 0.60 14.31
N PRO A 283 -5.49 -0.23 13.28
CA PRO A 283 -5.16 -1.63 13.49
C PRO A 283 -3.96 -1.82 14.41
N LEU A 284 -3.92 -2.94 15.15
CA LEU A 284 -2.74 -3.28 15.96
C LEU A 284 -1.49 -3.55 15.13
N LYS A 285 -1.67 -4.00 13.88
CA LYS A 285 -0.59 -4.09 12.89
C LYS A 285 -0.27 -2.70 12.40
N THR A 286 0.97 -2.25 12.63
CA THR A 286 1.44 -0.94 12.23
C THR A 286 1.25 -0.72 10.73
N LEU A 287 0.53 0.35 10.39
CA LEU A 287 0.40 0.88 9.04
C LEU A 287 1.09 2.25 9.00
N THR A 288 1.55 2.65 7.82
CA THR A 288 2.07 4.00 7.61
C THR A 288 0.93 5.03 7.71
N ILE A 289 1.26 6.26 8.09
CA ILE A 289 0.28 7.35 8.21
C ILE A 289 -0.51 7.54 6.89
N PRO A 290 0.12 7.60 5.69
CA PRO A 290 -0.64 7.73 4.44
C PRO A 290 -1.63 6.59 4.16
N ARG A 291 -1.32 5.36 4.60
CA ARG A 291 -2.25 4.22 4.46
C ARG A 291 -3.44 4.34 5.42
N LEU A 292 -3.25 4.95 6.59
CA LEU A 292 -4.32 5.27 7.53
C LEU A 292 -5.17 6.44 7.00
N GLU A 293 -4.55 7.49 6.46
CA GLU A 293 -5.23 8.62 5.81
C GLU A 293 -6.07 8.14 4.62
N LEU A 294 -5.53 7.26 3.76
CA LEU A 294 -6.28 6.64 2.67
C LEU A 294 -7.47 5.80 3.20
N SER A 295 -7.30 5.15 4.36
CA SER A 295 -8.39 4.41 4.99
C SER A 295 -9.46 5.37 5.57
N ALA A 296 -9.08 6.57 6.00
CA ALA A 296 -10.00 7.64 6.38
C ALA A 296 -10.79 8.16 5.18
N ALA A 297 -10.13 8.37 4.04
CA ALA A 297 -10.77 8.78 2.79
C ALA A 297 -11.78 7.73 2.28
N LEU A 298 -11.43 6.44 2.37
CA LEU A 298 -12.36 5.35 2.05
C LEU A 298 -13.55 5.30 3.03
N LEU A 299 -13.29 5.50 4.34
CA LEU A 299 -14.34 5.58 5.35
C LEU A 299 -15.32 6.72 5.04
N LEU A 300 -14.80 7.88 4.61
CA LEU A 300 -15.59 9.03 4.19
C LEU A 300 -16.43 8.71 2.95
N SER A 301 -15.82 8.13 1.92
CA SER A 301 -16.49 7.74 0.67
C SER A 301 -17.71 6.86 0.93
N ARG A 302 -17.54 5.83 1.77
CA ARG A 302 -18.62 4.92 2.17
C ARG A 302 -19.69 5.63 3.00
N LEU A 303 -19.27 6.53 3.90
CA LEU A 303 -20.18 7.27 4.76
C LEU A 303 -21.08 8.20 3.95
N VAL A 304 -20.50 8.99 3.04
CA VAL A 304 -21.22 9.91 2.16
C VAL A 304 -22.22 9.16 1.29
N LYS A 305 -21.78 8.10 0.57
CA LYS A 305 -22.66 7.33 -0.30
C LYS A 305 -23.88 6.79 0.45
N LYS A 306 -23.67 6.29 1.67
CA LYS A 306 -24.75 5.80 2.53
C LYS A 306 -25.69 6.94 2.96
N PHE A 307 -25.17 8.08 3.39
CA PHE A 307 -25.98 9.20 3.88
C PHE A 307 -26.76 9.90 2.77
N VAL A 308 -26.15 10.14 1.61
CA VAL A 308 -26.81 10.71 0.43
C VAL A 308 -28.04 9.89 0.03
N THR A 309 -27.92 8.56 0.05
CA THR A 309 -29.03 7.64 -0.27
C THR A 309 -30.17 7.70 0.76
N ILE A 310 -29.85 8.00 2.03
CA ILE A 310 -30.83 8.02 3.13
C ILE A 310 -31.53 9.39 3.24
N LEU A 311 -30.81 10.49 2.99
CA LEU A 311 -31.34 11.85 3.21
C LEU A 311 -32.53 12.18 2.32
N GLN A 312 -32.61 11.62 1.10
CA GLN A 312 -33.67 11.90 0.13
C GLN A 312 -33.88 13.42 -0.13
N LEU A 313 -32.80 14.21 -0.02
CA LEU A 313 -32.78 15.64 -0.30
C LEU A 313 -32.16 15.90 -1.68
N PRO A 314 -32.59 16.97 -2.39
CA PRO A 314 -31.90 17.42 -3.58
C PRO A 314 -30.55 18.01 -3.18
N ILE A 315 -29.47 17.26 -3.38
CA ILE A 315 -28.11 17.68 -3.06
C ILE A 315 -27.47 18.23 -4.34
N ASP A 316 -27.10 19.50 -4.32
CA ASP A 316 -26.55 20.21 -5.47
C ASP A 316 -25.04 19.94 -5.65
N GLU A 317 -24.30 19.82 -4.54
CA GLU A 317 -22.85 19.60 -4.59
C GLU A 317 -22.37 18.73 -3.42
N ILE A 318 -21.39 17.88 -3.70
CA ILE A 318 -20.68 17.08 -2.70
C ILE A 318 -19.19 17.35 -2.83
N SER A 319 -18.60 17.90 -1.77
CA SER A 319 -17.18 18.19 -1.65
C SER A 319 -16.56 17.38 -0.52
N LEU A 320 -15.47 16.67 -0.81
CA LEU A 320 -14.74 15.80 0.10
C LEU A 320 -13.34 16.34 0.35
N TRP A 321 -12.94 16.39 1.62
CA TRP A 321 -11.74 17.08 2.05
C TRP A 321 -10.80 16.14 2.81
N THR A 322 -9.51 16.29 2.53
CA THR A 322 -8.41 15.69 3.30
C THR A 322 -7.24 16.66 3.32
N ASP A 323 -6.48 16.65 4.41
CA ASP A 323 -5.21 17.37 4.54
C ASP A 323 -4.00 16.55 4.05
N SER A 324 -4.22 15.33 3.57
CA SER A 324 -3.18 14.50 2.99
C SER A 324 -3.09 14.71 1.48
N THR A 325 -2.06 15.45 1.07
CA THR A 325 -1.70 15.59 -0.36
C THR A 325 -1.31 14.25 -0.99
N THR A 326 -0.76 13.32 -0.20
CA THR A 326 -0.42 11.96 -0.65
C THR A 326 -1.67 11.17 -1.03
N VAL A 327 -2.72 11.24 -0.21
CA VAL A 327 -4.01 10.59 -0.52
C VAL A 327 -4.64 11.19 -1.78
N LEU A 328 -4.65 12.52 -1.92
CA LEU A 328 -5.15 13.18 -3.13
C LEU A 328 -4.36 12.73 -4.37
N ALA A 329 -3.03 12.65 -4.28
CA ALA A 329 -2.20 12.16 -5.36
C ALA A 329 -2.44 10.68 -5.70
N TRP A 330 -2.81 9.84 -4.71
CA TRP A 330 -3.17 8.43 -4.95
C TRP A 330 -4.57 8.23 -5.52
N ILE A 331 -5.52 9.14 -5.26
CA ILE A 331 -6.89 9.03 -5.78
C ILE A 331 -6.97 9.38 -7.27
N LYS A 332 -6.05 10.20 -7.80
CA LYS A 332 -6.06 10.62 -9.21
C LYS A 332 -5.72 9.53 -10.25
N PRO A 333 -4.64 8.73 -10.11
CA PRO A 333 -4.24 7.75 -11.12
C PRO A 333 -5.15 6.51 -11.15
N GLU A 334 -5.07 5.76 -12.25
CA GLU A 334 -5.77 4.49 -12.39
C GLU A 334 -5.27 3.45 -11.36
N PRO A 335 -6.16 2.69 -10.68
CA PRO A 335 -5.78 1.84 -9.55
C PRO A 335 -4.69 0.80 -9.83
N TYR A 336 -4.59 0.30 -11.07
CA TYR A 336 -3.60 -0.72 -11.43
C TYR A 336 -2.15 -0.21 -11.37
N LYS A 337 -1.94 1.12 -11.35
CA LYS A 337 -0.62 1.76 -11.19
C LYS A 337 -0.14 1.78 -9.74
N LEU A 338 -0.95 1.30 -8.79
CA LEU A 338 -0.67 1.35 -7.35
C LEU A 338 -0.50 -0.07 -6.81
N LYS A 339 0.28 -0.24 -5.74
CA LYS A 339 0.38 -1.52 -5.02
C LYS A 339 -0.96 -1.93 -4.42
N THR A 340 -1.17 -3.24 -4.26
CA THR A 340 -2.47 -3.87 -3.95
C THR A 340 -3.26 -3.22 -2.81
N PHE A 341 -2.61 -2.83 -1.70
CA PHE A 341 -3.31 -2.22 -0.56
C PHE A 341 -3.94 -0.87 -0.93
N VAL A 342 -3.17 -0.04 -1.64
CA VAL A 342 -3.57 1.31 -2.07
C VAL A 342 -4.54 1.18 -3.25
N SER A 343 -4.19 0.36 -4.25
CA SER A 343 -5.00 0.06 -5.44
C SER A 343 -6.44 -0.32 -5.10
N ASN A 344 -6.64 -1.32 -4.23
CA ASN A 344 -7.98 -1.80 -3.90
C ASN A 344 -8.84 -0.71 -3.24
N ARG A 345 -8.24 0.17 -2.41
CA ARG A 345 -8.96 1.25 -1.74
C ARG A 345 -9.26 2.40 -2.68
N VAL A 346 -8.29 2.77 -3.53
CA VAL A 346 -8.46 3.81 -4.54
C VAL A 346 -9.54 3.41 -5.54
N ALA A 347 -9.56 2.17 -6.00
CA ALA A 347 -10.62 1.67 -6.89
C ALA A 347 -12.02 1.84 -6.27
N GLU A 348 -12.17 1.51 -4.98
CA GLU A 348 -13.43 1.68 -4.27
C GLU A 348 -13.78 3.16 -4.03
N ILE A 349 -12.80 4.00 -3.67
CA ILE A 349 -12.99 5.45 -3.54
C ILE A 349 -13.49 6.05 -4.86
N GLN A 350 -12.78 5.79 -5.97
CA GLN A 350 -13.15 6.29 -7.30
C GLN A 350 -14.56 5.83 -7.69
N THR A 351 -14.90 4.55 -7.45
CA THR A 351 -16.24 4.02 -7.75
C THR A 351 -17.34 4.69 -6.90
N LEU A 352 -17.06 4.98 -5.62
CA LEU A 352 -18.05 5.58 -4.71
C LEU A 352 -18.19 7.10 -4.87
N THR A 353 -17.20 7.75 -5.48
CA THR A 353 -17.04 9.21 -5.50
C THR A 353 -16.87 9.80 -6.90
N GLU A 354 -17.34 9.09 -7.93
CA GLU A 354 -17.25 9.50 -9.35
C GLU A 354 -17.82 10.92 -9.60
N ASP A 355 -18.94 11.25 -8.96
CA ASP A 355 -19.62 12.55 -9.09
C ASP A 355 -19.22 13.57 -7.99
N TYR A 356 -18.19 13.30 -7.18
CA TYR A 356 -17.83 14.13 -6.03
C TYR A 356 -16.46 14.80 -6.22
N HIS A 357 -16.25 15.93 -5.54
CA HIS A 357 -15.01 16.70 -5.68
C HIS A 357 -14.09 16.47 -4.48
N TRP A 358 -12.92 15.87 -4.71
CA TRP A 358 -11.86 15.76 -3.70
C TRP A 358 -11.00 17.03 -3.67
N LYS A 359 -10.86 17.64 -2.50
CA LYS A 359 -10.16 18.91 -2.28
C LYS A 359 -9.21 18.81 -1.08
N HIS A 360 -8.18 19.65 -1.08
CA HIS A 360 -7.24 19.75 0.03
C HIS A 360 -7.73 20.74 1.10
N ILE A 361 -7.55 20.42 2.38
CA ILE A 361 -7.77 21.36 3.49
C ILE A 361 -6.54 21.44 4.40
N CYS A 362 -6.27 22.59 5.00
CA CYS A 362 -5.23 22.70 6.03
C CYS A 362 -5.63 21.90 7.28
N SER A 363 -4.71 21.11 7.85
CA SER A 363 -4.95 20.30 9.07
C SER A 363 -5.58 21.07 10.22
N LYS A 364 -5.21 22.35 10.42
CA LYS A 364 -5.77 23.20 11.49
C LYS A 364 -7.27 23.51 11.30
N LYS A 365 -7.74 23.49 10.05
CA LYS A 365 -9.15 23.69 9.68
C LYS A 365 -9.87 22.36 9.44
N ASN A 366 -9.22 21.21 9.64
CA ASN A 366 -9.81 19.90 9.40
C ASN A 366 -10.56 19.41 10.66
N PRO A 367 -11.90 19.38 10.69
CA PRO A 367 -12.65 18.89 11.85
C PRO A 367 -12.45 17.39 12.09
N ALA A 368 -11.99 16.64 11.08
CA ALA A 368 -11.73 15.21 11.23
C ALA A 368 -10.52 14.92 12.16
N ASP A 369 -9.59 15.87 12.36
CA ASP A 369 -8.46 15.72 13.29
C ASP A 369 -8.93 15.55 14.75
N LEU A 370 -9.98 16.29 15.13
CA LEU A 370 -10.54 16.19 16.48
C LEU A 370 -11.06 14.78 16.78
N ILE A 371 -11.70 14.12 15.80
CA ILE A 371 -12.23 12.77 15.95
C ILE A 371 -11.15 11.70 15.76
N SER A 372 -10.18 11.88 14.87
CA SER A 372 -9.09 10.92 14.66
C SER A 372 -8.18 10.77 15.89
N ARG A 373 -8.04 11.82 16.71
CA ARG A 373 -7.29 11.81 17.98
C ARG A 373 -8.16 11.52 19.20
N GLY A 374 -9.39 12.02 19.16
CA GLY A 374 -10.36 12.01 20.25
C GLY A 374 -10.07 13.06 21.34
N CYS A 375 -11.12 13.58 21.97
CA CYS A 375 -11.04 14.65 22.97
C CYS A 375 -11.86 14.34 24.22
N HIS A 376 -11.67 15.12 25.28
CA HIS A 376 -12.58 15.11 26.44
C HIS A 376 -13.86 15.92 26.14
N ALA A 377 -14.90 15.77 26.97
CA ALA A 377 -16.18 16.44 26.76
C ALA A 377 -16.07 17.97 26.90
N ASP A 378 -15.32 18.46 27.88
CA ASP A 378 -15.02 19.87 28.09
C ASP A 378 -14.26 20.51 26.92
N GLU A 379 -13.39 19.74 26.27
CA GLU A 379 -12.68 20.17 25.05
C GLU A 379 -13.62 20.26 23.85
N LEU A 380 -14.56 19.30 23.71
CA LEU A 380 -15.55 19.31 22.62
C LEU A 380 -16.50 20.51 22.72
N LEU A 381 -16.96 20.82 23.93
CA LEU A 381 -17.89 21.93 24.20
C LEU A 381 -17.28 23.30 23.89
N LYS A 382 -15.96 23.44 24.00
CA LYS A 382 -15.22 24.67 23.68
C LYS A 382 -14.83 24.76 22.20
N ASN A 383 -15.16 23.76 21.39
CA ASN A 383 -14.76 23.69 19.98
C ASN A 383 -15.92 24.11 19.08
N ASP A 384 -15.93 25.39 18.70
CA ASP A 384 -16.99 25.97 17.84
C ASP A 384 -17.03 25.34 16.44
N MET A 385 -15.89 24.88 15.93
CA MET A 385 -15.75 24.26 14.61
C MET A 385 -16.45 22.90 14.51
N TRP A 386 -16.49 22.12 15.60
CA TRP A 386 -17.03 20.75 15.54
C TRP A 386 -18.51 20.71 15.14
N PHE A 387 -19.34 21.61 15.64
CA PHE A 387 -20.78 21.61 15.35
C PHE A 387 -21.14 22.47 14.14
N SER A 388 -20.41 23.58 13.95
CA SER A 388 -20.67 24.57 12.89
C SER A 388 -19.90 24.28 11.60
N GLY A 389 -18.96 23.34 11.62
CA GLY A 389 -18.02 23.10 10.51
C GLY A 389 -16.93 24.17 10.43
N PRO A 390 -15.90 23.94 9.59
CA PRO A 390 -14.84 24.91 9.36
C PRO A 390 -15.29 26.07 8.48
N ASP A 391 -14.70 27.25 8.71
CA ASP A 391 -14.82 28.38 7.79
C ASP A 391 -13.94 28.14 6.56
N LEU A 392 -14.58 27.63 5.52
CA LEU A 392 -13.97 27.38 4.21
C LEU A 392 -13.96 28.69 3.42
N GLN A 393 -13.01 29.56 3.71
CA GLN A 393 -12.55 30.52 2.70
C GLN A 393 -11.85 29.70 1.62
N THR A 394 -12.29 29.86 0.37
CA THR A 394 -11.73 29.23 -0.83
C THR A 394 -10.30 29.70 -1.06
N ASP A 395 -9.37 29.20 -0.26
CA ASP A 395 -7.97 29.12 -0.64
C ASP A 395 -7.85 27.93 -1.59
N ASP A 396 -8.32 28.11 -2.82
CA ASP A 396 -8.17 27.14 -3.90
C ASP A 396 -6.67 26.97 -4.18
N LEU A 397 -6.05 26.00 -3.51
CA LEU A 397 -4.83 25.40 -4.05
C LEU A 397 -5.26 24.71 -5.35
N GLU A 398 -4.97 25.36 -6.48
CA GLU A 398 -5.28 24.85 -7.81
C GLU A 398 -4.86 23.38 -7.92
N ASP A 399 -5.77 22.58 -8.50
CA ASP A 399 -5.74 21.11 -8.59
C ASP A 399 -4.43 20.53 -9.20
N ASN A 400 -3.59 21.38 -9.78
CA ASN A 400 -2.42 21.05 -10.60
C ASN A 400 -1.08 21.02 -9.85
N GLN A 401 -1.02 21.15 -8.52
CA GLN A 401 0.26 21.18 -7.78
C GLN A 401 0.48 20.06 -6.75
N PHE A 402 -0.39 19.05 -6.71
CA PHE A 402 -0.20 17.93 -5.77
C PHE A 402 0.69 16.84 -6.38
N PHE A 403 2.00 17.07 -6.33
CA PHE A 403 2.97 16.01 -6.59
C PHE A 403 2.98 15.05 -5.39
N PRO A 404 2.90 13.72 -5.60
CA PRO A 404 3.10 12.78 -4.50
C PRO A 404 4.47 13.04 -3.88
N ASP A 405 4.52 13.11 -2.55
CA ASP A 405 5.78 13.21 -1.82
C ASP A 405 6.75 12.13 -2.35
N PRO A 406 7.99 12.51 -2.74
CA PRO A 406 8.98 11.56 -3.27
C PRO A 406 9.19 10.33 -2.36
N THR A 407 8.89 10.47 -1.07
CA THR A 407 8.97 9.40 -0.06
C THR A 407 7.97 8.26 -0.29
N TYR A 408 6.86 8.49 -1.03
CA TYR A 408 5.79 7.50 -1.25
C TYR A 408 5.63 7.07 -2.72
N VAL A 409 6.60 7.42 -3.56
CA VAL A 409 6.73 6.91 -4.95
C VAL A 409 6.86 5.38 -4.96
N ASP A 410 7.34 4.79 -3.87
CA ASP A 410 7.41 3.34 -3.68
C ASP A 410 6.06 2.63 -3.75
N GLU A 411 4.94 3.31 -3.54
CA GLU A 411 3.59 2.70 -3.65
C GLU A 411 3.04 2.68 -5.08
N LEU A 412 3.72 3.35 -6.03
CA LEU A 412 3.49 3.19 -7.45
C LEU A 412 4.12 1.86 -7.90
N THR A 413 3.41 1.11 -8.73
CA THR A 413 4.03 0.03 -9.49
C THR A 413 5.05 0.67 -10.42
N CYS A 414 6.33 0.51 -10.10
CA CYS A 414 7.46 1.16 -10.75
C CYS A 414 7.27 1.29 -12.27
N ALA A 415 6.89 2.47 -12.74
CA ALA A 415 7.12 2.85 -14.12
C ALA A 415 8.62 3.16 -14.18
N VAL A 416 9.40 2.15 -14.58
CA VAL A 416 10.86 2.25 -14.72
C VAL A 416 11.17 3.41 -15.65
N THR A 417 11.49 4.56 -15.08
CA THR A 417 11.99 5.71 -15.83
C THR A 417 13.48 5.46 -16.00
N LEU A 418 13.87 4.95 -17.16
CA LEU A 418 15.27 4.76 -17.53
C LEU A 418 15.95 6.13 -17.67
N THR A 419 16.63 6.58 -16.62
CA THR A 419 17.57 7.70 -16.72
C THR A 419 18.84 7.20 -17.39
N CYS A 420 19.09 7.66 -18.62
CA CYS A 420 20.29 7.32 -19.39
C CYS A 420 21.50 8.15 -18.92
N ASN A 421 22.01 7.88 -17.72
CA ASN A 421 23.30 8.43 -17.30
C ASN A 421 24.47 7.56 -17.78
N SER A 422 25.54 8.25 -18.21
CA SER A 422 26.78 7.76 -18.80
C SER A 422 27.36 6.47 -18.17
N TYR A 423 27.88 5.57 -19.00
CA TYR A 423 28.74 4.41 -18.67
C TYR A 423 28.55 3.82 -17.26
N ASN A 424 27.66 2.82 -17.12
CA ASN A 424 27.56 2.05 -15.89
C ASN A 424 28.69 1.00 -15.83
N SER A 425 29.75 1.28 -15.07
CA SER A 425 30.92 0.41 -14.93
C SER A 425 30.58 -0.97 -14.36
N GLU A 426 29.66 -1.05 -13.40
CA GLU A 426 29.31 -2.31 -12.72
C GLU A 426 28.69 -3.32 -13.69
N PHE A 427 27.77 -2.87 -14.55
CA PHE A 427 27.15 -3.74 -15.55
C PHE A 427 28.16 -4.35 -16.53
N TYR A 428 29.12 -3.54 -17.02
CA TYR A 428 30.12 -4.03 -17.97
C TYR A 428 31.13 -4.97 -17.31
N ASP A 429 31.53 -4.69 -16.06
CA ASP A 429 32.40 -5.58 -15.30
C ASP A 429 31.74 -6.94 -15.03
N GLU A 430 30.45 -6.95 -14.69
CA GLU A 430 29.66 -8.18 -14.60
C GLU A 430 29.59 -8.91 -15.95
N LEU A 431 29.32 -8.19 -17.05
CA LEU A 431 29.24 -8.76 -18.40
C LEU A 431 30.53 -9.48 -18.81
N PHE A 432 31.71 -8.87 -18.58
CA PHE A 432 32.99 -9.55 -18.83
C PHE A 432 33.21 -10.74 -17.88
N ASN A 433 32.61 -10.73 -16.68
CA ASN A 433 32.72 -11.79 -15.69
C ASN A 433 31.79 -12.98 -15.90
N LEU A 434 30.74 -12.86 -16.71
CA LEU A 434 29.79 -13.95 -17.01
C LEU A 434 30.44 -15.21 -17.62
N THR A 435 31.53 -15.06 -18.37
CA THR A 435 32.15 -16.21 -19.03
C THR A 435 33.66 -16.05 -19.25
N ASN A 436 34.35 -17.19 -19.29
CA ASN A 436 35.76 -17.30 -19.66
C ASN A 436 35.95 -17.82 -21.10
N ASN A 437 34.91 -17.75 -21.94
CA ASN A 437 34.96 -18.16 -23.35
C ASN A 437 34.68 -16.96 -24.24
N PHE A 438 35.68 -16.56 -25.04
CA PHE A 438 35.61 -15.41 -25.94
C PHE A 438 34.43 -15.50 -26.91
N THR A 439 34.27 -16.62 -27.63
CA THR A 439 33.17 -16.80 -28.59
C THR A 439 31.81 -16.75 -27.90
N LYS A 440 31.68 -17.30 -26.68
CA LYS A 440 30.44 -17.23 -25.91
C LYS A 440 30.10 -15.79 -25.52
N LEU A 441 31.09 -15.01 -25.07
CA LEU A 441 30.93 -13.61 -24.71
C LEU A 441 30.45 -12.78 -25.92
N ILE A 442 31.10 -12.91 -27.08
CA ILE A 442 30.67 -12.23 -28.31
C ILE A 442 29.22 -12.59 -28.64
N ARG A 443 28.86 -13.88 -28.62
CA ARG A 443 27.50 -14.35 -28.95
C ARG A 443 26.44 -13.79 -28.00
N ILE A 444 26.71 -13.71 -26.69
CA ILE A 444 25.79 -13.12 -25.72
C ILE A 444 25.48 -11.67 -26.11
N VAL A 445 26.51 -10.87 -26.37
CA VAL A 445 26.35 -9.46 -26.78
C VAL A 445 25.66 -9.35 -28.14
N SER A 446 25.94 -10.25 -29.09
CA SER A 446 25.26 -10.26 -30.39
C SER A 446 23.76 -10.55 -30.25
N PHE A 447 23.36 -11.46 -29.36
CA PHE A 447 21.95 -11.71 -29.07
C PHE A 447 21.28 -10.53 -28.36
N ILE A 448 21.99 -9.83 -27.46
CA ILE A 448 21.48 -8.60 -26.83
C ILE A 448 21.23 -7.52 -27.89
N PHE A 449 22.17 -7.28 -28.80
CA PHE A 449 21.97 -6.32 -29.88
C PHE A 449 20.88 -6.71 -30.85
N ARG A 450 20.77 -8.00 -31.19
CA ARG A 450 19.68 -8.51 -32.01
C ARG A 450 18.33 -8.29 -31.32
N PHE A 451 18.21 -8.57 -30.03
CA PHE A 451 17.01 -8.28 -29.26
C PHE A 451 16.65 -6.79 -29.30
N ILE A 452 17.61 -5.90 -29.06
CA ILE A 452 17.41 -4.44 -29.11
C ILE A 452 16.97 -3.97 -30.51
N ASN A 453 17.55 -4.53 -31.58
CA ASN A 453 17.16 -4.15 -32.94
C ASN A 453 15.75 -4.67 -33.28
N ASN A 454 15.41 -5.88 -32.84
CA ASN A 454 14.09 -6.48 -33.05
C ASN A 454 12.97 -5.71 -32.33
N THR A 455 13.26 -5.10 -31.18
CA THR A 455 12.27 -4.28 -30.45
C THR A 455 12.10 -2.89 -31.03
N LYS A 456 13.05 -2.40 -31.85
CA LYS A 456 13.03 -1.04 -32.43
C LYS A 456 12.49 -0.94 -33.86
N ALA A 457 12.51 -2.02 -34.63
CA ALA A 457 12.06 -2.01 -36.04
C ALA A 457 10.75 -2.77 -36.22
N GLU A 458 9.66 -2.06 -36.54
CA GLU A 458 8.34 -2.68 -36.84
C GLU A 458 8.40 -3.62 -38.06
N GLU A 459 9.22 -3.30 -39.07
CA GLU A 459 9.33 -4.05 -40.32
C GLU A 459 10.21 -5.30 -40.24
N CYS A 460 11.03 -5.46 -39.18
CA CYS A 460 12.04 -6.54 -39.08
C CYS A 460 11.58 -7.77 -38.29
N ARG A 461 10.34 -7.80 -37.78
CA ARG A 461 9.82 -8.93 -36.97
C ARG A 461 9.87 -10.29 -37.68
N ASN A 462 9.91 -10.30 -39.02
CA ASN A 462 9.81 -11.52 -39.83
C ASN A 462 11.10 -11.95 -40.57
N LYS A 463 12.26 -11.33 -40.35
CA LYS A 463 13.50 -11.63 -41.10
C LYS A 463 14.73 -11.96 -40.24
N VAL A 464 14.56 -12.69 -39.14
CA VAL A 464 15.71 -13.05 -38.30
C VAL A 464 16.12 -14.50 -38.56
N SER A 465 17.29 -14.70 -39.18
CA SER A 465 17.93 -16.01 -39.32
C SER A 465 18.14 -16.66 -37.95
N LYS A 466 17.95 -17.99 -37.88
CA LYS A 466 18.23 -18.81 -36.68
C LYS A 466 19.69 -18.67 -36.20
N TYR A 467 20.61 -18.27 -37.09
CA TYR A 467 22.04 -18.16 -36.81
C TYR A 467 22.50 -16.68 -36.76
N LEU A 468 23.52 -16.42 -35.95
CA LEU A 468 24.20 -15.12 -35.90
C LEU A 468 25.03 -14.91 -37.17
N THR A 469 24.95 -13.72 -37.75
CA THR A 469 25.74 -13.35 -38.94
C THR A 469 27.16 -12.93 -38.54
N ALA A 470 28.10 -12.97 -39.48
CA ALA A 470 29.47 -12.51 -39.25
C ALA A 470 29.51 -11.03 -38.85
N GLU A 471 28.63 -10.21 -39.43
CA GLU A 471 28.52 -8.79 -39.13
C GLU A 471 28.04 -8.51 -37.70
N GLU A 472 27.07 -9.27 -37.18
CA GLU A 472 26.64 -9.16 -35.79
C GLU A 472 27.76 -9.53 -34.81
N LEU A 473 28.52 -10.59 -35.11
CA LEU A 473 29.67 -10.98 -34.31
C LEU A 473 30.77 -9.92 -34.34
N HIS A 474 31.03 -9.34 -35.51
CA HIS A 474 32.02 -8.28 -35.68
C HIS A 474 31.61 -7.02 -34.88
N ARG A 475 30.37 -6.55 -35.03
CA ARG A 475 29.82 -5.42 -34.29
C ARG A 475 29.89 -5.60 -32.78
N SER A 476 29.58 -6.80 -32.28
CA SER A 476 29.70 -7.11 -30.86
C SER A 476 31.16 -7.13 -30.37
N THR A 477 32.09 -7.56 -31.23
CA THR A 477 33.53 -7.56 -30.92
C THR A 477 34.08 -6.14 -30.82
N GLU A 478 33.74 -5.28 -31.79
CA GLU A 478 34.09 -3.85 -31.77
C GLU A 478 33.48 -3.14 -30.56
N PHE A 479 32.21 -3.42 -30.24
CA PHE A 479 31.57 -2.84 -29.07
C PHE A 479 32.30 -3.20 -27.77
N LEU A 480 32.66 -4.47 -27.56
CA LEU A 480 33.38 -4.89 -26.36
C LEU A 480 34.79 -4.32 -26.31
N ALA A 481 35.46 -4.15 -27.45
CA ALA A 481 36.72 -3.44 -27.52
C ALA A 481 36.56 -1.97 -27.11
N ARG A 482 35.50 -1.30 -27.59
CA ARG A 482 35.19 0.09 -27.23
C ARG A 482 34.89 0.25 -25.74
N VAL A 483 34.09 -0.64 -25.16
CA VAL A 483 33.81 -0.65 -23.71
C VAL A 483 35.11 -0.85 -22.92
N THR A 484 35.96 -1.79 -23.36
CA THR A 484 37.28 -2.04 -22.75
C THR A 484 38.21 -0.81 -22.83
N GLN A 485 38.12 -0.03 -23.91
CA GLN A 485 38.89 1.21 -24.03
C GLN A 485 38.32 2.33 -23.16
N LEU A 486 37.00 2.42 -23.03
CA LEU A 486 36.35 3.41 -22.18
C LEU A 486 36.62 3.18 -20.69
N SER A 487 36.80 1.93 -20.25
CA SER A 487 37.17 1.64 -18.86
C SER A 487 38.60 2.08 -18.53
N GLU A 488 39.56 1.82 -19.40
CA GLU A 488 40.99 1.98 -19.11
C GLU A 488 41.63 3.26 -19.69
N PHE A 489 41.06 3.83 -20.76
CA PHE A 489 41.60 4.98 -21.50
C PHE A 489 40.61 6.16 -21.59
N LYS A 490 39.73 6.31 -20.60
CA LYS A 490 38.68 7.33 -20.59
C LYS A 490 39.25 8.75 -20.80
N ALA A 491 40.33 9.07 -20.08
CA ALA A 491 40.95 10.40 -20.14
C ALA A 491 41.50 10.71 -21.54
N GLU A 492 42.13 9.74 -22.20
CA GLU A 492 42.65 9.87 -23.55
C GLU A 492 41.54 9.98 -24.59
N ILE A 493 40.48 9.19 -24.46
CA ILE A 493 39.31 9.25 -25.35
C ILE A 493 38.60 10.61 -25.21
N ASP A 494 38.42 11.10 -23.98
CA ASP A 494 37.77 12.38 -23.74
C ASP A 494 38.61 13.56 -24.24
N ALA A 495 39.95 13.47 -24.20
CA ALA A 495 40.84 14.46 -24.79
C ALA A 495 40.71 14.49 -26.33
N LEU A 496 40.77 13.32 -26.97
CA LEU A 496 40.66 13.19 -28.43
C LEU A 496 39.29 13.61 -28.96
N LYS A 497 38.20 13.28 -28.23
CA LYS A 497 36.84 13.77 -28.57
C LYS A 497 36.73 15.29 -28.52
N LYS A 498 37.51 15.95 -27.67
CA LYS A 498 37.58 17.41 -27.55
C LYS A 498 38.58 18.05 -28.54
N GLY A 499 39.11 17.27 -29.49
CA GLY A 499 40.13 17.74 -30.44
C GLY A 499 41.47 18.08 -29.80
N LYS A 500 41.73 17.58 -28.58
CA LYS A 500 43.00 17.78 -27.88
C LYS A 500 43.88 16.55 -28.01
N ASP A 501 45.18 16.79 -28.05
CA ASP A 501 46.18 15.73 -27.99
C ASP A 501 46.14 14.95 -26.67
N VAL A 502 46.48 13.67 -26.74
CA VAL A 502 46.69 12.83 -25.55
C VAL A 502 47.83 13.40 -24.68
N ALA A 503 47.65 13.33 -23.35
CA ALA A 503 48.62 13.81 -22.37
C ALA A 503 50.02 13.22 -22.61
N THR A 504 51.05 14.04 -22.45
CA THR A 504 52.47 13.65 -22.63
C THR A 504 52.92 12.54 -21.68
N THR A 505 52.25 12.37 -20.54
CA THR A 505 52.49 11.31 -19.55
C THR A 505 51.82 9.99 -19.91
N SER A 506 50.91 9.95 -20.87
CA SER A 506 50.21 8.72 -21.24
C SER A 506 51.11 7.78 -22.04
N LYS A 507 51.00 6.48 -21.74
CA LYS A 507 51.68 5.40 -22.47
C LYS A 507 51.25 5.30 -23.93
N LEU A 508 50.13 5.95 -24.28
CA LEU A 508 49.57 5.94 -25.62
C LEU A 508 50.14 7.03 -26.53
N LYS A 509 50.77 8.11 -26.01
CA LYS A 509 51.25 9.22 -26.85
C LYS A 509 52.26 8.77 -27.92
N ALA A 510 53.10 7.78 -27.61
CA ALA A 510 54.07 7.21 -28.55
C ALA A 510 53.44 6.45 -29.73
N LEU A 511 52.15 6.12 -29.66
CA LEU A 511 51.39 5.40 -30.69
C LEU A 511 50.57 6.34 -31.59
N ASP A 512 50.71 7.66 -31.40
CA ASP A 512 49.96 8.68 -32.13
C ASP A 512 48.44 8.35 -32.23
N PRO A 513 47.74 8.17 -31.10
CA PRO A 513 46.44 7.52 -31.09
C PRO A 513 45.35 8.45 -31.63
N PHE A 514 44.44 7.91 -32.43
CA PHE A 514 43.28 8.64 -32.94
C PHE A 514 41.99 7.81 -32.76
N LEU A 515 40.83 8.47 -32.86
CA LEU A 515 39.52 7.83 -32.85
C LEU A 515 39.02 7.61 -34.28
N ASP A 516 38.59 6.39 -34.59
CA ASP A 516 37.95 6.09 -35.87
C ASP A 516 36.46 6.49 -35.90
N GLU A 517 35.80 6.27 -37.04
CA GLU A 517 34.37 6.52 -37.25
C GLU A 517 33.46 5.75 -36.27
N ASN A 518 33.93 4.60 -35.76
CA ASN A 518 33.22 3.75 -34.79
C ASN A 518 33.52 4.14 -33.33
N ALA A 519 34.26 5.23 -33.11
CA ALA A 519 34.74 5.71 -31.81
C ALA A 519 35.64 4.70 -31.06
N LEU A 520 36.43 3.92 -31.81
CA LEU A 520 37.49 3.07 -31.31
C LEU A 520 38.83 3.80 -31.34
N LEU A 521 39.61 3.62 -30.27
CA LEU A 521 40.96 4.15 -30.16
C LEU A 521 41.93 3.26 -30.96
N ARG A 522 42.59 3.82 -31.97
CA ARG A 522 43.51 3.11 -32.87
C ARG A 522 44.90 3.74 -32.87
N VAL A 523 45.89 2.93 -33.26
CA VAL A 523 47.27 3.38 -33.50
C VAL A 523 47.31 4.25 -34.76
N GLY A 524 47.88 5.44 -34.65
CA GLY A 524 48.11 6.32 -35.80
C GLY A 524 49.39 6.01 -36.54
N GLY A 525 49.38 6.37 -37.82
CA GLY A 525 50.58 6.63 -38.61
C GLY A 525 51.50 5.44 -38.95
N ARG A 526 52.67 5.82 -39.49
CA ARG A 526 53.78 5.06 -40.10
C ARG A 526 53.46 4.13 -41.27
N LEU A 527 52.28 3.53 -41.32
CA LEU A 527 51.86 2.60 -42.37
C LEU A 527 50.77 3.17 -43.30
N ASN A 528 50.45 4.47 -43.19
CA ASN A 528 49.40 5.12 -43.98
C ASN A 528 49.59 4.90 -45.50
N ASN A 529 50.85 4.99 -45.96
CA ASN A 529 51.23 4.85 -47.37
C ASN A 529 51.48 3.39 -47.81
N SER A 530 51.23 2.39 -46.96
CA SER A 530 51.37 0.97 -47.34
C SER A 530 50.13 0.46 -48.08
N ASP A 531 50.22 -0.68 -48.79
CA ASP A 531 49.06 -1.33 -49.42
C ASP A 531 48.28 -2.26 -48.47
N LEU A 532 48.51 -2.14 -47.15
CA LEU A 532 47.88 -3.00 -46.15
C LEU A 532 46.38 -2.65 -45.93
N PRO A 533 45.56 -3.62 -45.49
CA PRO A 533 44.19 -3.34 -45.06
C PRO A 533 44.13 -2.34 -43.91
N PHE A 534 43.05 -1.56 -43.83
CA PHE A 534 42.85 -0.52 -42.82
C PHE A 534 43.04 -1.03 -41.38
N GLU A 535 42.50 -2.22 -41.06
CA GLU A 535 42.63 -2.84 -39.73
C GLU A 535 44.08 -3.15 -39.35
N SER A 536 44.93 -3.45 -40.34
CA SER A 536 46.35 -3.76 -40.15
C SER A 536 47.22 -2.50 -40.10
N LYS A 537 46.82 -1.45 -40.82
CA LYS A 537 47.42 -0.10 -40.73
C LYS A 537 47.13 0.55 -39.38
N HIS A 538 45.88 0.50 -38.95
CA HIS A 538 45.35 1.17 -37.78
C HIS A 538 44.74 0.17 -36.81
N GLN A 539 45.62 -0.48 -36.06
CA GLN A 539 45.24 -1.54 -35.13
C GLN A 539 44.54 -0.96 -33.90
N ILE A 540 43.53 -1.67 -33.40
CA ILE A 540 42.74 -1.27 -32.23
C ILE A 540 43.59 -1.40 -30.96
N ILE A 541 43.76 -0.31 -30.22
CA ILE A 541 44.59 -0.30 -29.01
C ILE A 541 43.87 -1.03 -27.88
N LEU A 542 44.52 -2.03 -27.26
CA LEU A 542 43.95 -2.80 -26.16
C LEU A 542 44.79 -2.69 -24.87
N PRO A 543 44.16 -2.55 -23.69
CA PRO A 543 44.84 -2.56 -22.40
C PRO A 543 45.40 -3.94 -22.07
N SER A 544 46.54 -3.96 -21.36
CA SER A 544 47.30 -5.19 -21.14
C SER A 544 46.71 -6.13 -20.09
N LYS A 545 46.00 -5.57 -19.11
CA LYS A 545 45.50 -6.30 -17.93
C LYS A 545 44.02 -6.66 -18.00
N HIS A 546 43.27 -6.09 -18.95
CA HIS A 546 41.82 -6.28 -19.02
C HIS A 546 41.45 -7.71 -19.42
N LYS A 547 40.34 -8.22 -18.87
CA LYS A 547 39.86 -9.59 -19.09
C LYS A 547 39.56 -9.87 -20.57
N PHE A 548 38.97 -8.90 -21.27
CA PHE A 548 38.71 -9.00 -22.72
C PHE A 548 39.98 -9.32 -23.51
N THR A 549 41.07 -8.58 -23.28
CA THR A 549 42.36 -8.81 -23.93
C THR A 549 42.89 -10.21 -23.63
N LYS A 550 42.81 -10.67 -22.37
CA LYS A 550 43.22 -12.03 -21.99
C LYS A 550 42.42 -13.11 -22.76
N LEU A 551 41.09 -12.99 -22.79
CA LEU A 551 40.21 -13.93 -23.49
C LEU A 551 40.46 -13.97 -24.99
N LEU A 552 40.75 -12.82 -25.61
CA LEU A 552 41.11 -12.73 -27.04
C LEU A 552 42.39 -13.51 -27.34
N PHE A 553 43.45 -13.32 -26.54
CA PHE A 553 44.70 -14.06 -26.71
C PHE A 553 44.51 -15.57 -26.49
N GLU A 554 43.77 -15.98 -25.46
CA GLU A 554 43.47 -17.39 -25.21
C GLU A 554 42.67 -18.02 -26.36
N HIS A 555 41.70 -17.28 -26.91
CA HIS A 555 40.91 -17.71 -28.06
C HIS A 555 41.77 -17.92 -29.29
N LEU A 556 42.61 -16.94 -29.66
CA LEU A 556 43.48 -17.04 -30.83
C LEU A 556 44.56 -18.11 -30.66
N HIS A 557 45.11 -18.26 -29.45
CA HIS A 557 46.05 -19.33 -29.14
C HIS A 557 45.44 -20.72 -29.41
N LYS A 558 44.20 -20.95 -28.99
CA LYS A 558 43.46 -22.21 -29.24
C LYS A 558 43.00 -22.35 -30.69
N LYS A 559 42.50 -21.25 -31.30
CA LYS A 559 42.01 -21.22 -32.69
C LYS A 559 43.10 -21.60 -33.68
N PHE A 560 44.33 -21.14 -33.45
CA PHE A 560 45.51 -21.47 -34.25
C PHE A 560 46.31 -22.65 -33.68
N LEU A 561 45.62 -23.64 -33.10
CA LEU A 561 46.20 -24.92 -32.67
C LEU A 561 47.42 -24.79 -31.75
N HIS A 562 47.29 -24.01 -30.68
CA HIS A 562 48.34 -23.78 -29.68
C HIS A 562 49.60 -23.08 -30.22
N ILE A 563 49.42 -22.12 -31.12
CA ILE A 563 50.51 -21.30 -31.68
C ILE A 563 51.41 -20.70 -30.58
N GLY A 564 52.73 -20.74 -30.81
CA GLY A 564 53.73 -20.21 -29.89
C GLY A 564 53.64 -18.69 -29.68
N ALA A 565 54.31 -18.18 -28.66
CA ALA A 565 54.14 -16.79 -28.21
C ALA A 565 54.46 -15.73 -29.29
N GLN A 566 55.47 -15.95 -30.13
CA GLN A 566 55.81 -15.02 -31.21
C GLN A 566 54.72 -15.00 -32.30
N GLY A 567 54.25 -16.18 -32.73
CA GLY A 567 53.18 -16.31 -33.70
C GLY A 567 51.85 -15.73 -33.19
N LEU A 568 51.55 -15.93 -31.90
CA LEU A 568 50.35 -15.35 -31.27
C LEU A 568 50.37 -13.81 -31.31
N VAL A 569 51.52 -13.19 -31.00
CA VAL A 569 51.67 -11.72 -31.09
C VAL A 569 51.47 -11.24 -32.52
N HIS A 570 52.02 -11.96 -33.51
CA HIS A 570 51.84 -11.61 -34.91
C HIS A 570 50.37 -11.64 -35.32
N GLN A 571 49.66 -12.73 -35.00
CA GLN A 571 48.23 -12.88 -35.33
C GLN A 571 47.37 -11.78 -34.70
N ILE A 572 47.67 -11.40 -33.47
CA ILE A 572 46.92 -10.33 -32.78
C ILE A 572 47.17 -8.97 -33.42
N ARG A 573 48.42 -8.69 -33.80
CA ARG A 573 48.83 -7.45 -34.47
C ARG A 573 48.33 -7.32 -35.90
N LEU A 574 47.56 -8.27 -36.43
CA LEU A 574 46.86 -8.04 -37.70
C LEU A 574 45.67 -7.08 -37.52
N GLN A 575 45.09 -7.02 -36.32
CA GLN A 575 43.88 -6.24 -36.02
C GLN A 575 43.96 -5.41 -34.73
N TYR A 576 44.76 -5.83 -33.74
CA TYR A 576 44.82 -5.23 -32.41
C TYR A 576 46.25 -4.89 -31.99
N TRP A 577 46.43 -3.76 -31.33
CA TRP A 577 47.67 -3.34 -30.68
C TRP A 577 47.55 -3.43 -29.15
N PRO A 578 47.79 -4.60 -28.55
CA PRO A 578 47.79 -4.75 -27.10
C PRO A 578 49.03 -4.13 -26.48
N ILE A 579 48.84 -3.26 -25.48
CA ILE A 579 49.93 -2.75 -24.66
C ILE A 579 50.64 -3.97 -24.03
N ASN A 580 51.96 -4.05 -24.12
CA ASN A 580 52.75 -5.19 -23.62
C ASN A 580 52.31 -6.57 -24.17
N GLY A 581 51.87 -6.65 -25.43
CA GLY A 581 51.39 -7.91 -26.04
C GLY A 581 52.36 -9.10 -25.96
N LYS A 582 53.68 -8.85 -26.03
CA LYS A 582 54.71 -9.90 -25.90
C LYS A 582 54.70 -10.58 -24.53
N GLY A 583 54.39 -9.83 -23.46
CA GLY A 583 54.29 -10.38 -22.11
C GLY A 583 53.05 -11.24 -21.95
N ILE A 584 51.90 -10.77 -22.47
CA ILE A 584 50.62 -11.47 -22.42
C ILE A 584 50.69 -12.79 -23.18
N ALA A 585 51.24 -12.79 -24.40
CA ALA A 585 51.39 -14.00 -25.20
C ALA A 585 52.29 -15.05 -24.52
N ARG A 586 53.44 -14.63 -23.95
CA ARG A 586 54.32 -15.54 -23.21
C ARG A 586 53.61 -16.17 -22.02
N LYS A 587 52.87 -15.36 -21.25
CA LYS A 587 52.10 -15.83 -20.10
C LYS A 587 51.02 -16.84 -20.52
N ILE A 588 50.23 -16.55 -21.54
CA ILE A 588 49.14 -17.44 -21.98
C ILE A 588 49.66 -18.77 -22.53
N VAL A 589 50.77 -18.76 -23.27
CA VAL A 589 51.38 -20.00 -23.77
C VAL A 589 51.96 -20.82 -22.61
N HIS A 590 52.60 -20.16 -21.64
CA HIS A 590 53.16 -20.81 -20.45
C HIS A 590 52.07 -21.43 -19.57
N ASP A 591 50.98 -20.70 -19.30
CA ASP A 591 49.88 -21.13 -18.44
C ASP A 591 48.95 -22.15 -19.16
N CYS A 592 49.18 -22.42 -20.45
CA CYS A 592 48.38 -23.35 -21.21
C CYS A 592 48.72 -24.81 -20.87
N ILE A 593 47.76 -25.52 -20.26
CA ILE A 593 47.88 -26.95 -19.92
C ILE A 593 48.20 -27.81 -21.15
N GLY A 594 47.61 -27.49 -22.32
CA GLY A 594 47.86 -28.22 -23.58
C GLY A 594 49.32 -28.11 -24.01
N CYS A 595 49.88 -26.90 -24.01
CA CYS A 595 51.28 -26.65 -24.31
C CYS A 595 52.22 -27.29 -23.28
N PHE A 596 51.86 -27.21 -22.00
CA PHE A 596 52.63 -27.82 -20.92
C PHE A 596 52.73 -29.35 -21.10
N ARG A 597 51.62 -30.03 -21.40
CA ARG A 597 51.59 -31.48 -21.63
C ARG A 597 52.44 -31.92 -22.82
N GLN A 598 52.56 -31.09 -23.86
CA GLN A 598 53.34 -31.42 -25.06
C GLN A 598 54.84 -31.13 -24.91
N ARG A 599 55.24 -30.35 -23.90
CA ARG A 599 56.65 -30.06 -23.58
C ARG A 599 56.88 -30.15 -22.06
N PRO A 600 56.75 -31.34 -21.46
CA PRO A 600 57.02 -31.51 -20.04
C PRO A 600 58.51 -31.21 -19.79
N ARG A 601 58.81 -30.39 -18.77
CA ARG A 601 60.18 -30.27 -18.29
C ARG A 601 60.53 -31.57 -17.57
N VAL A 602 61.48 -32.32 -18.11
CA VAL A 602 62.05 -33.47 -17.43
C VAL A 602 62.79 -32.95 -16.20
N ILE A 603 62.52 -33.54 -15.03
CA ILE A 603 63.24 -33.21 -13.80
C ILE A 603 64.68 -33.70 -14.00
N GLU A 604 65.64 -32.78 -14.02
CA GLU A 604 67.05 -33.15 -13.97
C GLU A 604 67.36 -33.69 -12.57
N GLN A 605 67.86 -34.92 -12.49
CA GLN A 605 68.29 -35.50 -11.22
C GLN A 605 69.51 -34.72 -10.72
N LEU A 606 69.42 -34.14 -9.53
CA LEU A 606 70.59 -33.65 -8.81
C LEU A 606 71.52 -34.84 -8.54
N MET A 607 72.69 -34.84 -9.18
CA MET A 607 73.74 -35.81 -8.86
C MET A 607 74.12 -35.65 -7.38
N GLY A 608 74.15 -36.76 -6.65
CA GLY A 608 74.58 -36.75 -5.26
C GLY A 608 76.03 -36.27 -5.13
N ASN A 609 76.36 -35.68 -4.00
CA ASN A 609 77.73 -35.30 -3.69
C ASN A 609 78.63 -36.54 -3.72
N LEU A 610 79.84 -36.39 -4.28
CA LEU A 610 80.81 -37.47 -4.26
C LEU A 610 81.23 -37.76 -2.80
N PRO A 611 81.38 -39.04 -2.41
CA PRO A 611 81.91 -39.41 -1.10
C PRO A 611 83.30 -38.81 -0.89
N ALA A 612 83.63 -38.46 0.36
CA ALA A 612 84.88 -37.76 0.70
C ALA A 612 86.10 -38.54 0.21
N GLU A 613 86.05 -39.86 0.29
CA GLU A 613 87.07 -40.82 -0.12
C GLU A 613 87.43 -40.74 -1.61
N ARG A 614 86.58 -40.16 -2.46
CA ARG A 614 86.85 -39.92 -3.89
C ARG A 614 87.48 -38.57 -4.20
N VAL A 615 87.40 -37.61 -3.27
CA VAL A 615 87.82 -36.22 -3.49
C VAL A 615 88.93 -35.77 -2.52
N THR A 616 89.25 -36.57 -1.50
CA THR A 616 90.41 -36.37 -0.63
C THR A 616 91.59 -37.24 -1.09
N PRO A 617 92.82 -36.71 -1.15
CA PRO A 617 94.00 -37.51 -1.47
C PRO A 617 94.22 -38.59 -0.40
N SER A 618 94.41 -39.84 -0.83
CA SER A 618 94.74 -40.98 0.03
C SER A 618 95.87 -41.81 -0.58
N GLU A 619 96.51 -42.65 0.23
CA GLU A 619 97.51 -43.60 -0.26
C GLU A 619 96.90 -44.60 -1.28
N PRO A 620 97.69 -45.11 -2.24
CA PRO A 620 97.22 -46.09 -3.19
C PRO A 620 96.60 -47.31 -2.49
N PHE A 621 95.42 -47.74 -2.95
CA PHE A 621 94.63 -48.88 -2.43
C PHE A 621 94.04 -48.74 -1.01
N LEU A 622 94.21 -47.60 -0.33
CA LEU A 622 93.63 -47.36 1.00
C LEU A 622 92.09 -47.44 0.98
N ASN A 623 91.47 -46.83 -0.03
CA ASN A 623 90.03 -46.90 -0.27
C ASN A 623 89.81 -47.64 -1.59
N SER A 624 89.35 -48.88 -1.50
CA SER A 624 89.02 -49.70 -2.68
C SER A 624 87.50 -49.77 -2.86
N GLY A 625 86.99 -49.13 -3.91
CA GLY A 625 85.58 -49.24 -4.28
C GLY A 625 85.34 -50.50 -5.10
N VAL A 626 84.53 -51.42 -4.57
CA VAL A 626 84.10 -52.63 -5.29
C VAL A 626 82.65 -52.44 -5.69
N ASP A 627 82.36 -52.46 -6.99
CA ASP A 627 81.00 -52.48 -7.49
C ASP A 627 80.45 -53.91 -7.39
N PHE A 628 79.64 -54.18 -6.36
CA PHE A 628 78.96 -55.47 -6.19
C PHE A 628 77.69 -55.58 -7.05
N CYS A 629 77.26 -54.50 -7.68
CA CYS A 629 76.06 -54.43 -8.49
C CYS A 629 76.40 -54.52 -9.97
N GLY A 630 76.82 -55.71 -10.40
CA GLY A 630 76.67 -56.08 -11.81
C GLY A 630 75.24 -55.79 -12.30
N PRO A 631 75.02 -55.63 -13.61
CA PRO A 631 73.80 -55.06 -14.15
C PRO A 631 72.54 -55.76 -13.65
N PHE A 632 71.58 -54.97 -13.17
CA PHE A 632 70.35 -55.50 -12.60
C PHE A 632 69.39 -55.89 -13.72
N GLN A 633 68.92 -57.14 -13.72
CA GLN A 633 67.82 -57.55 -14.60
C GLN A 633 66.49 -57.07 -14.03
N ILE A 634 66.04 -55.89 -14.47
CA ILE A 634 64.76 -55.32 -14.05
C ILE A 634 63.65 -55.86 -14.95
N LYS A 635 62.61 -56.47 -14.36
CA LYS A 635 61.41 -56.92 -15.08
C LYS A 635 60.21 -56.07 -14.69
N PHE A 636 59.91 -55.03 -15.49
CA PHE A 636 58.66 -54.30 -15.35
C PHE A 636 57.48 -55.16 -15.81
N LYS A 637 56.34 -55.09 -15.10
CA LYS A 637 55.12 -55.82 -15.44
C LYS A 637 54.71 -55.40 -16.87
N ASN A 638 54.75 -56.36 -17.81
CA ASN A 638 54.45 -56.24 -19.25
C ASN A 638 55.58 -55.82 -20.21
N GLN A 639 56.86 -55.91 -19.85
CA GLN A 639 57.98 -55.81 -20.81
C GLN A 639 58.93 -57.03 -20.76
N LYS A 640 59.59 -57.37 -21.88
CA LYS A 640 60.67 -58.37 -21.91
C LYS A 640 61.91 -57.78 -21.20
N LYS A 641 62.67 -58.63 -20.49
CA LYS A 641 63.81 -58.24 -19.65
C LYS A 641 64.77 -57.31 -20.40
N GLY A 642 64.98 -56.10 -19.87
CA GLY A 642 66.07 -55.20 -20.23
C GLY A 642 67.19 -55.29 -19.19
N ILE A 643 68.41 -54.96 -19.62
CA ILE A 643 69.59 -54.86 -18.75
C ILE A 643 69.78 -53.37 -18.47
N CYS A 644 69.83 -52.97 -17.19
CA CYS A 644 70.16 -51.61 -16.78
C CYS A 644 71.58 -51.56 -16.25
#